data_AF-A0AAJ6E1F6-F1
#
_entry.id   AF-A0AAJ6E1F6-F1
#
_cell.length_a   1.000
_cell.length_b   1.000
_cell.length_c   1.000
_cell.angle_alpha   90.00
_cell.angle_beta   90.00
_cell.angle_gamma   90.00
#
_symmetry.space_group_name_H-M   'P 1'
#
loop_
_entity.id
_entity.type
_entity.pdbx_description
1 polymer ?
#
loop_
_entity_poly.entity_id
_entity_poly.type
_entity_poly.pdbx_seq_one_letter_code
_entity_poly.pdbx_strand_id
1 'polypeptide(L)'
;MLDCSNHRRGFDRVLMTVAATFLTVSATSALAQDQARSSAAELAIEAAIPRPEPANVPPPTAADIKLDTTAAVQDPAKDAMKEPTKAEAAPEPDKVETKPSDVATTPAADAPKSETAKTEPTKSEPTKSEPAKSDTATAVPTAPAAPAAAAAAPAEPPKEIAKEPAAEPVKAASNVPAADQPVADKLKDMIGTKSSRYFDRKNERAAVEKFYGAREFAPVWTQAGSLTAAGKGVIARLKDAASDGLNPADYPVPDFAAATTPDALAEAELKLTASMLDYARQAQSGRMHWSQVSADILYPEHPVDPNEVLTKVTTAADASAALDSYNPPQKLYKELKAKLAQLRGQGEGPMIEIGDGPALKYTPARGKKQAEVVVEDPRVPQLRAKLGITENANDARYDATVAEAVRKFQDGAELKATGILDDRTVKALNSPKRDRQIDTVLVNMERWRWLPRDLGVPSLGDAYVILNIPDYTLKVMQRGQQVWTTRVVTGKPGQHATPLLSETMKYITVNPTWNVPPSIVYNEYLPALQQDPTVLQRMGLRLEQNRDGSVHISQPPGEANALGRVRFNFPNKFLVYQHDTPDKYLFAKEERAFSHGCMRVQNPDQYASVLLNITMPNEHYTPERIRSMYGSSEIDLKFPTPIPVNITYQTAFVDDAGKLQFRRDVYGRDATMINILKNSRGKDLESVVAHSQPSYSRPATTLPSGVAIANNGGGFGGFSSSGPSFFERLFGAPTPPPAPVGRRSQRVFTR
;
A
#
# COMPACT_ATOMS: atom_id res chain seq x y z
N MET A 1 -71.96 0.26 -53.40
CA MET A 1 -71.90 0.04 -51.95
C MET A 1 -70.81 0.98 -51.44
N LEU A 2 -71.13 1.98 -50.61
CA LEU A 2 -71.50 1.87 -49.18
C LEU A 2 -70.31 1.32 -48.36
N ASP A 3 -69.82 1.98 -47.31
CA ASP A 3 -70.21 3.32 -46.77
C ASP A 3 -69.07 3.97 -45.95
N CYS A 4 -69.32 5.15 -45.38
CA CYS A 4 -68.47 5.92 -44.48
C CYS A 4 -67.72 5.06 -43.44
N SER A 5 -66.40 5.18 -43.32
CA SER A 5 -65.72 6.28 -42.60
C SER A 5 -66.20 6.47 -41.16
N ASN A 6 -65.47 5.91 -40.20
CA ASN A 6 -65.35 6.54 -38.89
C ASN A 6 -64.03 6.22 -38.15
N HIS A 7 -63.41 7.25 -37.58
CA HIS A 7 -62.48 7.21 -36.46
C HIS A 7 -61.17 6.38 -36.55
N ARG A 8 -60.41 6.57 -37.64
CA ARG A 8 -58.92 6.69 -37.51
C ARG A 8 -58.56 7.99 -36.78
N ARG A 9 -58.92 8.09 -35.50
CA ARG A 9 -58.56 9.18 -34.56
C ARG A 9 -58.55 8.60 -33.14
N GLY A 10 -57.42 8.02 -32.74
CA GLY A 10 -57.27 7.41 -31.40
C GLY A 10 -55.82 7.08 -31.04
N PHE A 11 -55.14 6.28 -31.87
CA PHE A 11 -53.80 5.77 -31.54
C PHE A 11 -52.70 6.84 -31.54
N ASP A 12 -52.72 7.79 -32.47
CA ASP A 12 -51.71 8.86 -32.56
C ASP A 12 -51.68 9.80 -31.34
N ARG A 13 -52.78 9.86 -30.57
CA ARG A 13 -52.85 10.64 -29.32
C ARG A 13 -52.23 9.93 -28.12
N VAL A 14 -52.07 8.61 -28.12
CA VAL A 14 -51.37 7.91 -27.03
C VAL A 14 -49.86 8.08 -27.18
N LEU A 15 -49.32 7.85 -28.38
CA LEU A 15 -47.87 7.96 -28.62
C LEU A 15 -47.32 9.38 -28.38
N MET A 16 -48.02 10.43 -28.81
CA MET A 16 -47.57 11.82 -28.54
C MET A 16 -47.75 12.26 -27.08
N THR A 17 -48.74 11.74 -26.34
CA THR A 17 -48.92 12.16 -24.94
C THR A 17 -47.88 11.54 -24.00
N VAL A 18 -47.44 10.29 -24.27
CA VAL A 18 -46.30 9.69 -23.56
C VAL A 18 -45.01 10.46 -23.85
N ALA A 19 -44.77 10.86 -25.11
CA ALA A 19 -43.61 11.67 -25.48
C ALA A 19 -43.60 13.06 -24.79
N ALA A 20 -44.75 13.74 -24.69
CA ALA A 20 -44.87 15.04 -24.04
C ALA A 20 -44.64 15.00 -22.51
N THR A 21 -44.98 13.88 -21.86
CA THR A 21 -44.83 13.73 -20.40
C THR A 21 -43.38 13.46 -19.99
N PHE A 22 -42.63 12.71 -20.80
CA PHE A 22 -41.17 12.54 -20.60
C PHE A 22 -40.37 13.85 -20.77
N LEU A 23 -40.87 14.77 -21.60
CA LEU A 23 -40.26 16.08 -21.83
C LEU A 23 -40.53 17.12 -20.74
N THR A 24 -41.41 16.84 -19.76
CA THR A 24 -41.80 17.79 -18.70
C THR A 24 -41.36 17.36 -17.30
N VAL A 25 -41.24 16.06 -17.01
CA VAL A 25 -40.63 15.59 -15.73
C VAL A 25 -39.10 15.77 -15.74
N SER A 26 -38.46 15.80 -16.91
CA SER A 26 -37.02 16.04 -17.06
C SER A 26 -36.58 17.49 -16.76
N ALA A 27 -37.53 18.41 -16.53
CA ALA A 27 -37.26 19.85 -16.42
C ALA A 27 -36.97 20.37 -15.00
N THR A 28 -37.25 19.60 -13.95
CA THR A 28 -37.07 20.04 -12.54
C THR A 28 -35.83 19.50 -11.84
N SER A 29 -35.12 18.54 -12.44
CA SER A 29 -33.85 17.99 -11.93
C SER A 29 -32.60 18.70 -12.47
N ALA A 30 -32.76 19.71 -13.33
CA ALA A 30 -31.67 20.38 -14.04
C ALA A 30 -31.17 21.70 -13.38
N LEU A 31 -31.57 21.97 -12.14
CA LEU A 31 -31.27 23.22 -11.41
C LEU A 31 -30.55 22.99 -10.06
N ALA A 32 -29.85 21.85 -9.90
CA ALA A 32 -29.11 21.51 -8.68
C ALA A 32 -27.73 20.86 -8.95
N GLN A 33 -27.15 21.09 -10.14
CA GLN A 33 -25.76 20.72 -10.45
C GLN A 33 -25.10 21.84 -11.26
N ASP A 34 -24.69 22.90 -10.57
CA ASP A 34 -23.79 23.92 -11.14
C ASP A 34 -22.36 23.38 -11.22
N GLN A 35 -22.13 22.47 -12.18
CA GLN A 35 -20.79 22.06 -12.55
C GLN A 35 -20.14 23.16 -13.37
N ALA A 36 -19.16 23.83 -12.78
CA ALA A 36 -18.35 24.85 -13.44
C ALA A 36 -17.79 24.31 -14.78
N ARG A 37 -18.38 24.79 -15.89
CA ARG A 37 -17.85 24.57 -17.23
C ARG A 37 -16.59 25.42 -17.37
N SER A 38 -15.43 24.78 -17.27
CA SER A 38 -14.16 25.44 -17.55
C SER A 38 -14.19 26.04 -18.95
N SER A 39 -14.13 27.36 -19.04
CA SER A 39 -14.30 28.07 -20.32
C SER A 39 -13.09 27.89 -21.23
N ALA A 40 -13.24 28.19 -22.52
CA ALA A 40 -12.09 28.20 -23.44
C ALA A 40 -10.98 29.21 -23.05
N ALA A 41 -11.27 30.17 -22.16
CA ALA A 41 -10.25 31.04 -21.57
C ALA A 41 -9.45 30.35 -20.45
N GLU A 42 -10.02 29.39 -19.73
CA GLU A 42 -9.35 28.70 -18.62
C GLU A 42 -8.28 27.71 -19.09
N LEU A 43 -8.35 27.27 -20.36
CA LEU A 43 -7.28 26.57 -21.08
C LEU A 43 -6.24 27.51 -21.72
N ALA A 44 -6.40 28.84 -21.58
CA ALA A 44 -5.47 29.84 -22.09
C ALA A 44 -4.74 30.62 -20.97
N ILE A 45 -5.30 30.68 -19.75
CA ILE A 45 -4.73 31.41 -18.60
C ILE A 45 -3.62 30.60 -17.90
N GLU A 46 -2.60 30.22 -18.67
CA GLU A 46 -1.24 30.03 -18.17
C GLU A 46 -0.19 30.67 -19.11
N ALA A 47 -0.64 31.27 -20.24
CA ALA A 47 0.19 32.06 -21.16
C ALA A 47 -0.16 33.56 -21.10
N ALA A 48 0.72 34.32 -20.43
CA ALA A 48 0.76 35.80 -20.40
C ALA A 48 -0.42 36.56 -19.74
N ILE A 49 -0.23 36.89 -18.47
CA ILE A 49 -0.74 38.12 -17.82
C ILE A 49 0.49 38.93 -17.36
N PRO A 50 0.54 40.26 -17.52
CA PRO A 50 1.79 41.01 -17.48
C PRO A 50 2.44 41.13 -16.10
N ARG A 51 3.75 41.40 -16.09
CA ARG A 51 4.51 41.76 -14.88
C ARG A 51 3.94 43.06 -14.28
N PRO A 52 3.75 43.16 -12.96
CA PRO A 52 3.79 44.47 -12.32
C PRO A 52 5.22 45.05 -12.47
N GLU A 53 5.33 46.36 -12.65
CA GLU A 53 6.63 47.04 -12.56
C GLU A 53 7.19 46.96 -11.13
N PRO A 54 8.52 46.99 -10.94
CA PRO A 54 9.12 46.87 -9.62
C PRO A 54 8.79 48.07 -8.75
N ALA A 55 7.89 47.88 -7.78
CA ALA A 55 7.71 48.81 -6.68
C ALA A 55 9.05 48.97 -5.93
N ASN A 56 9.55 50.20 -5.86
CA ASN A 56 10.87 50.50 -5.34
C ASN A 56 10.88 50.48 -3.79
N VAL A 57 10.93 49.28 -3.22
CA VAL A 57 10.99 49.04 -1.77
C VAL A 57 12.46 48.88 -1.37
N PRO A 58 12.96 49.62 -0.36
CA PRO A 58 14.34 49.46 0.10
C PRO A 58 14.58 48.06 0.72
N PRO A 59 15.82 47.54 0.69
CA PRO A 59 16.14 46.24 1.28
C PRO A 59 15.89 46.22 2.80
N PRO A 60 15.49 45.07 3.37
CA PRO A 60 15.24 44.95 4.80
C PRO A 60 16.51 45.16 5.63
N THR A 61 16.32 45.60 6.86
CA THR A 61 17.37 45.86 7.84
C THR A 61 17.39 44.79 8.93
N ALA A 62 18.43 44.78 9.76
CA ALA A 62 18.57 43.80 10.85
C ALA A 62 17.47 43.89 11.93
N ALA A 63 16.59 44.90 11.90
CA ALA A 63 15.42 45.01 12.77
C ALA A 63 14.23 44.13 12.32
N ASP A 64 14.21 43.70 11.05
CA ASP A 64 13.10 42.97 10.45
C ASP A 64 13.11 41.46 10.78
N ILE A 65 14.15 40.97 11.48
CA ILE A 65 14.27 39.58 11.94
C ILE A 65 13.87 39.48 13.41
N LYS A 66 12.58 39.23 13.67
CA LYS A 66 12.10 38.76 14.98
C LYS A 66 11.84 37.26 14.96
N LEU A 67 12.69 36.52 15.66
CA LEU A 67 12.49 35.10 16.00
C LEU A 67 11.41 35.01 17.08
N ASP A 68 10.16 34.81 16.67
CA ASP A 68 9.05 34.61 17.61
C ASP A 68 9.18 33.24 18.30
N THR A 69 9.64 33.26 19.55
CA THR A 69 10.17 32.08 20.26
C THR A 69 9.35 31.80 21.52
N THR A 70 8.06 31.53 21.35
CA THR A 70 7.15 31.19 22.47
C THR A 70 6.38 29.88 22.23
N ALA A 71 7.07 28.76 22.45
CA ALA A 71 6.46 27.46 22.75
C ALA A 71 7.14 26.90 24.00
N ALA A 72 6.55 27.13 25.17
CA ALA A 72 7.15 26.73 26.44
C ALA A 72 7.10 25.21 26.64
N VAL A 73 8.25 24.61 26.93
CA VAL A 73 8.31 23.22 27.42
C VAL A 73 7.94 23.23 28.90
N GLN A 74 6.91 22.48 29.28
CA GLN A 74 6.62 22.17 30.69
C GLN A 74 7.26 20.83 31.06
N ASP A 75 7.97 20.82 32.18
CA ASP A 75 8.73 19.67 32.67
C ASP A 75 7.86 18.82 33.60
N PRO A 76 7.55 17.54 33.29
CA PRO A 76 6.55 16.76 33.99
C PRO A 76 7.11 16.06 35.24
N ALA A 77 7.54 16.84 36.25
CA ALA A 77 8.09 16.31 37.49
C ALA A 77 7.47 16.96 38.75
N LYS A 78 6.72 16.14 39.50
CA LYS A 78 6.04 16.44 40.79
C LYS A 78 4.84 17.39 40.69
N ASP A 79 3.67 16.87 41.01
CA ASP A 79 3.06 17.25 42.29
C ASP A 79 2.12 16.17 42.83
N ALA A 80 2.08 16.02 44.16
CA ALA A 80 1.17 15.09 44.83
C ALA A 80 0.91 15.53 46.29
N MET A 81 -0.37 15.47 46.69
CA MET A 81 -0.87 15.63 48.07
C MET A 81 -0.86 17.04 48.71
N LYS A 82 -1.99 17.73 48.53
CA LYS A 82 -2.87 18.28 49.60
C LYS A 82 -2.27 19.07 50.78
N GLU A 83 -2.75 20.33 50.88
CA GLU A 83 -3.33 20.99 52.09
C GLU A 83 -2.44 21.22 53.36
N PRO A 84 -2.81 22.13 54.29
CA PRO A 84 -3.92 23.11 54.30
C PRO A 84 -3.48 24.58 54.56
N THR A 85 -4.48 25.47 54.61
CA THR A 85 -4.42 26.92 54.91
C THR A 85 -3.89 27.31 56.31
N LYS A 86 -3.19 28.46 56.44
CA LYS A 86 -3.71 29.65 57.16
C LYS A 86 -2.85 30.94 57.08
N ALA A 87 -3.57 32.08 57.05
CA ALA A 87 -3.33 33.38 57.71
C ALA A 87 -2.06 34.25 57.46
N GLU A 88 -2.37 35.49 57.03
CA GLU A 88 -1.88 36.80 57.53
C GLU A 88 -0.51 37.43 57.17
N ALA A 89 -0.63 38.75 56.90
CA ALA A 89 0.31 39.86 57.08
C ALA A 89 1.50 40.07 56.11
N ALA A 90 1.76 41.35 55.89
CA ALA A 90 2.87 41.98 55.15
C ALA A 90 3.69 42.84 56.17
N PRO A 91 4.76 43.58 55.80
CA PRO A 91 5.32 43.84 54.47
C PRO A 91 6.87 43.77 54.35
N GLU A 92 7.36 44.25 53.21
CA GLU A 92 8.69 44.86 52.94
C GLU A 92 9.22 45.79 54.08
N PRO A 93 10.53 46.18 54.14
CA PRO A 93 11.37 46.49 52.96
C PRO A 93 12.91 46.30 53.01
N ASP A 94 13.50 46.57 51.83
CA ASP A 94 14.79 47.25 51.56
C ASP A 94 16.17 46.68 51.96
N LYS A 95 17.01 46.54 50.90
CA LYS A 95 18.37 47.08 50.72
C LYS A 95 19.45 46.92 51.82
N VAL A 96 20.64 46.48 51.42
CA VAL A 96 21.77 47.39 51.03
C VAL A 96 22.88 46.59 50.32
N GLU A 97 23.75 47.30 49.59
CA GLU A 97 24.86 46.79 48.79
C GLU A 97 26.00 46.14 49.60
N THR A 98 26.83 45.31 48.95
CA THR A 98 28.29 45.50 49.00
C THR A 98 29.05 44.80 47.86
N LYS A 99 29.78 45.61 47.08
CA LYS A 99 31.03 45.25 46.36
C LYS A 99 32.23 45.54 47.31
N PRO A 100 33.52 45.34 46.95
CA PRO A 100 34.13 44.67 45.80
C PRO A 100 34.98 43.46 46.26
N SER A 101 35.77 42.76 45.43
CA SER A 101 37.11 43.10 44.90
C SER A 101 37.63 41.83 44.19
N ASP A 102 38.57 41.76 43.23
CA ASP A 102 39.39 42.65 42.37
C ASP A 102 40.72 41.88 42.15
N VAL A 103 41.31 41.95 40.94
CA VAL A 103 42.79 41.95 40.69
C VAL A 103 43.60 40.63 40.95
N ALA A 104 44.56 40.19 40.12
CA ALA A 104 44.94 40.54 38.73
C ALA A 104 45.96 39.53 38.09
N THR A 105 45.87 39.37 36.76
CA THR A 105 46.94 39.50 35.72
C THR A 105 48.21 38.59 35.68
N THR A 106 48.30 37.73 34.64
CA THR A 106 49.28 37.64 33.48
C THR A 106 50.75 38.16 33.60
N PRO A 107 51.73 37.95 32.63
CA PRO A 107 51.74 37.21 31.34
C PRO A 107 53.05 36.41 30.94
N ALA A 108 53.09 35.87 29.69
CA ALA A 108 54.26 35.72 28.77
C ALA A 108 55.36 34.64 29.06
N ALA A 109 56.14 34.09 28.10
CA ALA A 109 56.08 33.95 26.61
C ALA A 109 57.17 32.96 26.05
N ASP A 110 57.33 32.90 24.71
CA ASP A 110 58.48 32.41 23.87
C ASP A 110 58.54 30.99 23.22
N ALA A 111 59.34 30.93 22.13
CA ALA A 111 59.63 29.83 21.16
C ALA A 111 61.12 30.00 20.66
N PRO A 112 61.66 29.56 19.48
CA PRO A 112 61.18 28.70 18.35
C PRO A 112 62.25 27.71 17.74
N LYS A 113 61.98 27.13 16.53
CA LYS A 113 62.95 26.57 15.51
C LYS A 113 63.63 25.20 15.81
N SER A 114 64.21 24.37 14.89
CA SER A 114 64.36 24.24 13.39
C SER A 114 65.08 22.87 13.07
N GLU A 115 65.34 22.28 11.88
CA GLU A 115 64.98 22.37 10.43
C GLU A 115 65.52 21.12 9.63
N THR A 116 65.21 20.96 8.31
CA THR A 116 65.77 20.01 7.27
C THR A 116 65.37 18.50 7.34
N ALA A 117 65.49 17.63 6.31
CA ALA A 117 66.13 17.66 4.97
C ALA A 117 65.39 16.83 3.86
N LYS A 118 65.94 16.75 2.62
CA LYS A 118 65.41 16.01 1.44
C LYS A 118 66.17 14.70 1.13
N THR A 119 65.53 13.73 0.44
CA THR A 119 66.11 13.02 -0.74
C THR A 119 65.09 12.20 -1.56
N GLU A 120 65.44 11.92 -2.82
CA GLU A 120 64.82 11.00 -3.79
C GLU A 120 65.95 10.20 -4.48
N PRO A 121 65.76 8.92 -4.87
CA PRO A 121 66.34 8.48 -6.15
C PRO A 121 65.53 7.40 -6.91
N THR A 122 65.95 7.12 -8.16
CA THR A 122 65.27 6.26 -9.15
C THR A 122 65.91 4.89 -9.44
N LYS A 123 65.04 3.90 -9.75
CA LYS A 123 65.17 2.78 -10.72
C LYS A 123 66.09 1.53 -10.50
N SER A 124 65.52 0.41 -10.99
CA SER A 124 66.11 -0.83 -11.60
C SER A 124 66.87 -1.90 -10.79
N GLU A 125 66.16 -3.02 -10.51
CA GLU A 125 66.49 -4.45 -10.81
C GLU A 125 67.77 -5.16 -10.28
N PRO A 126 67.87 -6.53 -10.27
CA PRO A 126 66.88 -7.58 -10.63
C PRO A 126 66.74 -8.82 -9.67
N THR A 127 65.85 -9.74 -10.07
CA THR A 127 65.86 -11.24 -9.91
C THR A 127 65.38 -11.99 -8.64
N LYS A 128 64.49 -12.97 -8.93
CA LYS A 128 64.15 -14.25 -8.23
C LYS A 128 63.39 -14.17 -6.86
N SER A 129 62.41 -15.06 -6.59
CA SER A 129 61.81 -16.14 -7.41
C SER A 129 60.46 -16.68 -6.89
N GLU A 130 59.64 -17.13 -7.84
CA GLU A 130 58.59 -18.18 -7.73
C GLU A 130 57.22 -17.86 -7.07
N PRO A 131 56.12 -18.55 -7.48
CA PRO A 131 54.94 -17.79 -7.96
C PRO A 131 53.55 -18.30 -7.51
N ALA A 132 52.51 -17.56 -7.93
CA ALA A 132 51.11 -17.98 -7.92
C ALA A 132 50.64 -18.53 -9.29
N LYS A 133 49.47 -19.17 -9.34
CA LYS A 133 48.68 -19.39 -10.57
C LYS A 133 47.23 -19.79 -10.29
N SER A 134 46.37 -19.64 -11.29
CA SER A 134 44.99 -20.15 -11.31
C SER A 134 44.66 -20.88 -12.62
N ASP A 135 43.57 -21.65 -12.58
CA ASP A 135 42.64 -22.02 -13.66
C ASP A 135 43.05 -22.84 -14.91
N THR A 136 42.03 -23.54 -15.41
CA THR A 136 41.80 -24.05 -16.79
C THR A 136 42.34 -25.44 -17.21
N ALA A 137 41.48 -26.45 -16.96
CA ALA A 137 41.03 -27.54 -17.83
C ALA A 137 41.91 -28.16 -18.98
N THR A 138 41.88 -29.50 -19.01
CA THR A 138 42.02 -30.42 -20.18
C THR A 138 43.36 -30.61 -20.91
N ALA A 139 44.06 -31.71 -20.58
CA ALA A 139 44.67 -32.66 -21.54
C ALA A 139 45.07 -33.98 -20.81
N VAL A 140 45.23 -35.09 -21.55
CA VAL A 140 45.49 -36.47 -21.07
C VAL A 140 46.48 -37.13 -22.03
N PRO A 141 47.53 -37.88 -21.57
CA PRO A 141 47.50 -39.36 -21.77
C PRO A 141 48.39 -40.26 -20.85
N THR A 142 47.88 -41.48 -20.58
CA THR A 142 48.60 -42.81 -20.54
C THR A 142 49.78 -43.08 -19.56
N ALA A 143 50.11 -44.32 -19.13
CA ALA A 143 49.52 -45.68 -19.10
C ALA A 143 50.53 -46.64 -18.38
N PRO A 144 50.45 -48.00 -18.41
CA PRO A 144 49.34 -48.97 -18.44
C PRO A 144 49.28 -49.76 -17.08
N ALA A 145 48.72 -50.96 -16.85
CA ALA A 145 48.02 -52.03 -17.60
C ALA A 145 47.04 -52.73 -16.58
N ALA A 146 45.77 -53.10 -16.85
CA ALA A 146 45.14 -53.93 -17.89
C ALA A 146 45.16 -55.46 -17.60
N PRO A 147 44.16 -56.27 -18.04
CA PRO A 147 42.74 -55.97 -18.32
C PRO A 147 41.69 -57.10 -18.01
N ALA A 148 40.38 -56.77 -18.14
CA ALA A 148 39.28 -57.61 -18.69
C ALA A 148 38.89 -58.95 -17.99
N ALA A 149 37.72 -59.60 -18.20
CA ALA A 149 36.34 -59.28 -18.67
C ALA A 149 35.44 -60.53 -18.30
N ALA A 150 34.16 -60.73 -18.63
CA ALA A 150 33.18 -60.08 -19.51
C ALA A 150 31.73 -60.20 -18.92
N ALA A 151 30.68 -60.44 -19.73
CA ALA A 151 29.27 -60.49 -19.28
C ALA A 151 28.34 -61.35 -20.21
N ALA A 152 27.05 -61.42 -19.84
CA ALA A 152 25.84 -61.87 -20.58
C ALA A 152 25.22 -63.25 -20.23
N ALA A 153 23.91 -63.35 -20.49
CA ALA A 153 22.94 -64.42 -20.16
C ALA A 153 22.06 -64.71 -21.42
N PRO A 154 20.87 -65.40 -21.41
CA PRO A 154 20.14 -66.10 -20.34
C PRO A 154 19.55 -67.49 -20.73
N ALA A 155 18.88 -68.18 -19.79
CA ALA A 155 17.87 -69.23 -20.07
C ALA A 155 16.94 -69.51 -18.86
N GLU A 156 15.68 -69.87 -19.14
CA GLU A 156 14.67 -70.44 -18.23
C GLU A 156 14.28 -71.86 -18.75
N PRO A 157 13.67 -72.80 -17.98
CA PRO A 157 12.60 -72.56 -17.01
C PRO A 157 12.65 -73.38 -15.68
N PRO A 158 11.78 -73.07 -14.70
CA PRO A 158 11.58 -73.89 -13.49
C PRO A 158 10.52 -74.99 -13.66
N LYS A 159 10.58 -76.03 -12.80
CA LYS A 159 9.47 -76.98 -12.58
C LYS A 159 9.08 -77.08 -11.10
N GLU A 160 7.79 -76.88 -10.90
CA GLU A 160 6.92 -77.11 -9.74
C GLU A 160 7.34 -78.19 -8.70
N ILE A 161 7.39 -77.81 -7.42
CA ILE A 161 6.96 -78.61 -6.25
C ILE A 161 6.19 -77.64 -5.31
N ALA A 162 5.21 -78.14 -4.55
CA ALA A 162 4.08 -77.34 -4.05
C ALA A 162 4.20 -76.79 -2.60
N LYS A 163 3.39 -75.74 -2.37
CA LYS A 163 2.92 -75.11 -1.11
C LYS A 163 2.93 -75.96 0.17
N GLU A 164 3.22 -75.27 1.29
CA GLU A 164 2.31 -75.12 2.45
C GLU A 164 2.47 -73.69 3.06
N PRO A 165 1.57 -73.20 3.95
CA PRO A 165 1.13 -71.80 3.86
C PRO A 165 1.42 -70.85 5.05
N ALA A 166 1.06 -69.58 4.80
CA ALA A 166 0.64 -68.54 5.75
C ALA A 166 1.70 -67.85 6.64
N ALA A 167 2.07 -66.64 6.24
CA ALA A 167 2.05 -65.47 7.12
C ALA A 167 1.37 -64.32 6.35
N GLU A 168 0.44 -63.60 6.98
CA GLU A 168 -0.07 -62.35 6.39
C GLU A 168 1.04 -61.28 6.44
N PRO A 169 1.14 -60.37 5.45
CA PRO A 169 2.04 -59.23 5.55
C PRO A 169 1.52 -58.30 6.66
N VAL A 170 2.17 -58.38 7.83
CA VAL A 170 1.90 -57.51 8.97
C VAL A 170 1.90 -56.07 8.49
N LYS A 171 0.74 -55.39 8.55
CA LYS A 171 0.66 -53.96 8.26
C LYS A 171 1.71 -53.25 9.10
N ALA A 172 2.58 -52.48 8.45
CA ALA A 172 3.50 -51.60 9.16
C ALA A 172 2.70 -50.76 10.14
N ALA A 173 3.09 -50.78 11.43
CA ALA A 173 2.38 -50.05 12.46
C ALA A 173 2.42 -48.56 12.12
N SER A 174 1.24 -47.95 11.95
CA SER A 174 1.16 -46.53 11.63
C SER A 174 1.69 -45.70 12.80
N ASN A 175 2.36 -44.60 12.49
CA ASN A 175 2.82 -43.64 13.50
C ASN A 175 1.67 -42.75 14.02
N VAL A 176 0.44 -42.91 13.49
CA VAL A 176 -0.77 -42.28 14.00
C VAL A 176 -1.19 -42.94 15.33
N PRO A 177 -1.49 -42.18 16.40
CA PRO A 177 -2.05 -42.74 17.63
C PRO A 177 -3.36 -43.50 17.38
N ALA A 178 -3.55 -44.65 18.03
CA ALA A 178 -4.72 -45.52 17.78
C ALA A 178 -6.09 -44.84 18.00
N ALA A 179 -6.16 -43.81 18.85
CA ALA A 179 -7.35 -42.99 19.05
C ALA A 179 -7.68 -42.05 17.86
N ASP A 180 -6.67 -41.66 17.09
CA ASP A 180 -6.77 -40.72 15.96
C ASP A 180 -6.81 -41.43 14.60
N GLN A 181 -6.44 -42.72 14.52
CA GLN A 181 -6.50 -43.54 13.29
C GLN A 181 -7.86 -43.45 12.56
N PRO A 182 -9.04 -43.51 13.22
CA PRO A 182 -10.32 -43.38 12.52
C PRO A 182 -10.51 -42.01 11.85
N VAL A 183 -9.90 -40.94 12.38
CA VAL A 183 -9.93 -39.60 11.78
C VAL A 183 -8.92 -39.53 10.63
N ALA A 184 -7.73 -40.11 10.78
CA ALA A 184 -6.71 -40.16 9.74
C ALA A 184 -7.17 -40.91 8.48
N ASP A 185 -7.86 -42.04 8.64
CA ASP A 185 -8.45 -42.80 7.53
C ASP A 185 -9.49 -41.97 6.76
N LYS A 186 -10.27 -41.13 7.46
CA LYS A 186 -11.24 -40.21 6.84
C LYS A 186 -10.57 -39.00 6.19
N LEU A 187 -9.52 -38.44 6.79
CA LEU A 187 -8.72 -37.37 6.18
C LEU A 187 -8.07 -37.84 4.88
N LYS A 188 -7.59 -39.08 4.84
CA LYS A 188 -7.05 -39.71 3.63
C LYS A 188 -8.08 -39.82 2.50
N ASP A 189 -9.29 -40.30 2.80
CA ASP A 189 -10.40 -40.31 1.82
C ASP A 189 -10.78 -38.89 1.37
N MET A 190 -10.97 -37.95 2.31
CA MET A 190 -11.44 -36.60 1.98
C MET A 190 -10.42 -35.79 1.19
N ILE A 191 -9.12 -35.92 1.47
CA ILE A 191 -8.07 -35.25 0.69
C ILE A 191 -7.97 -35.90 -0.70
N GLY A 192 -7.96 -37.23 -0.80
CA GLY A 192 -7.83 -37.94 -2.07
C GLY A 192 -9.04 -37.81 -3.00
N THR A 193 -10.26 -37.67 -2.46
CA THR A 193 -11.50 -37.66 -3.27
C THR A 193 -12.24 -36.32 -3.29
N LYS A 194 -12.07 -35.46 -2.27
CA LYS A 194 -12.91 -34.28 -2.02
C LYS A 194 -12.11 -33.00 -1.72
N SER A 195 -10.79 -32.96 -1.94
CA SER A 195 -9.96 -31.77 -1.65
C SER A 195 -10.43 -30.48 -2.33
N SER A 196 -11.04 -30.57 -3.52
CA SER A 196 -11.67 -29.44 -4.22
C SER A 196 -12.97 -28.91 -3.59
N ARG A 197 -13.53 -29.58 -2.57
CA ARG A 197 -14.64 -29.06 -1.75
C ARG A 197 -14.16 -28.09 -0.65
N TYR A 198 -12.87 -28.14 -0.30
CA TYR A 198 -12.31 -27.42 0.84
C TYR A 198 -11.25 -26.37 0.46
N PHE A 199 -10.51 -26.60 -0.65
CA PHE A 199 -9.45 -25.70 -1.09
C PHE A 199 -9.63 -25.42 -2.60
N ASP A 200 -9.89 -24.17 -2.96
CA ASP A 200 -10.13 -23.77 -4.35
C ASP A 200 -8.83 -23.71 -5.17
N ARG A 201 -7.70 -23.34 -4.55
CA ARG A 201 -6.43 -23.14 -5.27
C ARG A 201 -5.64 -24.44 -5.41
N LYS A 202 -4.92 -24.57 -6.53
CA LYS A 202 -4.17 -25.80 -6.86
C LYS A 202 -2.95 -25.99 -5.94
N ASN A 203 -2.26 -24.90 -5.58
CA ASN A 203 -1.14 -24.90 -4.65
C ASN A 203 -1.58 -25.29 -3.23
N GLU A 204 -2.70 -24.76 -2.75
CA GLU A 204 -3.29 -25.12 -1.45
C GLU A 204 -3.60 -26.62 -1.39
N ARG A 205 -4.32 -27.18 -2.37
CA ARG A 205 -4.59 -28.62 -2.44
C ARG A 205 -3.32 -29.47 -2.39
N ALA A 206 -2.31 -29.14 -3.21
CA ALA A 206 -1.07 -29.89 -3.27
C ALA A 206 -0.23 -29.78 -1.97
N ALA A 207 -0.25 -28.62 -1.31
CA ALA A 207 0.43 -28.41 -0.04
C ALA A 207 -0.25 -29.18 1.11
N VAL A 208 -1.58 -29.17 1.17
CA VAL A 208 -2.37 -29.92 2.16
C VAL A 208 -2.21 -31.43 1.95
N GLU A 209 -2.30 -31.91 0.71
CA GLU A 209 -2.06 -33.32 0.37
C GLU A 209 -0.66 -33.78 0.81
N LYS A 210 0.38 -33.00 0.50
CA LYS A 210 1.75 -33.25 0.93
C LYS A 210 1.91 -33.21 2.45
N PHE A 211 1.31 -32.23 3.13
CA PHE A 211 1.44 -32.02 4.57
C PHE A 211 0.78 -33.15 5.38
N TYR A 212 -0.49 -33.49 5.08
CA TYR A 212 -1.15 -34.61 5.76
C TYR A 212 -0.55 -35.96 5.32
N GLY A 213 -0.16 -36.13 4.05
CA GLY A 213 0.52 -37.34 3.58
C GLY A 213 1.83 -37.61 4.34
N ALA A 214 2.63 -36.57 4.62
CA ALA A 214 3.85 -36.66 5.44
C ALA A 214 3.58 -36.92 6.94
N ARG A 215 2.33 -36.80 7.39
CA ARG A 215 1.88 -37.10 8.76
C ARG A 215 1.12 -38.43 8.88
N GLU A 216 1.16 -39.28 7.85
CA GLU A 216 0.29 -40.48 7.73
C GLU A 216 -1.22 -40.15 7.89
N PHE A 217 -1.60 -38.93 7.53
CA PHE A 217 -2.92 -38.32 7.72
C PHE A 217 -3.34 -38.06 9.18
N ALA A 218 -2.42 -38.12 10.15
CA ALA A 218 -2.70 -37.71 11.53
C ALA A 218 -3.23 -36.25 11.59
N PRO A 219 -4.35 -35.99 12.31
CA PRO A 219 -4.85 -34.64 12.54
C PRO A 219 -3.82 -33.75 13.24
N VAL A 220 -4.00 -32.43 13.16
CA VAL A 220 -3.13 -31.42 13.79
C VAL A 220 -3.90 -30.45 14.69
N TRP A 221 -5.20 -30.26 14.43
CA TRP A 221 -6.07 -29.44 15.29
C TRP A 221 -6.71 -30.25 16.43
N THR A 222 -6.81 -31.58 16.28
CA THR A 222 -7.25 -32.50 17.34
C THR A 222 -6.25 -33.61 17.64
N GLN A 223 -6.29 -34.12 18.87
CA GLN A 223 -5.57 -35.31 19.33
C GLN A 223 -6.48 -36.07 20.31
N ALA A 224 -6.67 -37.37 20.10
CA ALA A 224 -7.69 -38.19 20.78
C ALA A 224 -9.08 -37.50 20.82
N GLY A 225 -9.48 -36.88 19.70
CA GLY A 225 -10.73 -36.11 19.58
C GLY A 225 -10.77 -34.76 20.32
N SER A 226 -9.75 -34.40 21.09
CA SER A 226 -9.68 -33.14 21.84
C SER A 226 -8.88 -32.07 21.09
N LEU A 227 -9.32 -30.80 21.13
CA LEU A 227 -8.61 -29.68 20.50
C LEU A 227 -7.20 -29.45 21.07
N THR A 228 -6.20 -29.46 20.19
CA THR A 228 -4.79 -29.16 20.49
C THR A 228 -4.59 -27.68 20.87
N ALA A 229 -3.44 -27.35 21.45
CA ALA A 229 -3.08 -25.95 21.73
C ALA A 229 -3.02 -25.11 20.44
N ALA A 230 -2.44 -25.68 19.36
CA ALA A 230 -2.40 -25.03 18.05
C ALA A 230 -3.82 -24.81 17.48
N GLY A 231 -4.70 -25.82 17.54
CA GLY A 231 -6.10 -25.69 17.12
C GLY A 231 -6.83 -24.57 17.85
N LYS A 232 -6.68 -24.49 19.18
CA LYS A 232 -7.24 -23.40 20.00
C LYS A 232 -6.67 -22.02 19.61
N GLY A 233 -5.36 -21.92 19.35
CA GLY A 233 -4.71 -20.68 18.92
C GLY A 233 -5.21 -20.17 17.56
N VAL A 234 -5.30 -21.05 16.57
CA VAL A 234 -5.86 -20.71 15.24
C VAL A 234 -7.33 -20.31 15.37
N ILE A 235 -8.14 -21.06 16.11
CA ILE A 235 -9.55 -20.75 16.38
C ILE A 235 -9.72 -19.36 17.01
N ALA A 236 -8.89 -19.01 17.99
CA ALA A 236 -8.92 -17.69 18.63
C ALA A 236 -8.59 -16.57 17.63
N ARG A 237 -7.52 -16.72 16.84
CA ARG A 237 -7.12 -15.71 15.84
C ARG A 237 -8.16 -15.53 14.74
N LEU A 238 -8.75 -16.60 14.22
CA LEU A 238 -9.77 -16.49 13.16
C LEU A 238 -11.05 -15.81 13.67
N LYS A 239 -11.44 -16.04 14.92
CA LYS A 239 -12.55 -15.29 15.56
C LYS A 239 -12.20 -13.82 15.78
N ASP A 240 -10.95 -13.51 16.12
CA ASP A 240 -10.46 -12.13 16.28
C ASP A 240 -10.07 -11.44 14.95
N ALA A 241 -10.29 -12.06 13.77
CA ALA A 241 -9.92 -11.48 12.47
C ALA A 241 -10.52 -10.08 12.21
N ALA A 242 -11.59 -9.71 12.93
CA ALA A 242 -12.13 -8.35 12.96
C ALA A 242 -11.13 -7.30 13.46
N SER A 243 -10.25 -7.62 14.43
CA SER A 243 -9.25 -6.70 14.96
C SER A 243 -8.23 -6.30 13.89
N ASP A 244 -7.88 -7.21 13.00
CA ASP A 244 -7.05 -6.97 11.81
C ASP A 244 -7.81 -6.32 10.64
N GLY A 245 -9.05 -5.87 10.85
CA GLY A 245 -9.86 -5.24 9.82
C GLY A 245 -10.28 -6.20 8.69
N LEU A 246 -10.17 -7.51 8.92
CA LEU A 246 -10.76 -8.54 8.08
C LEU A 246 -12.20 -8.82 8.56
N ASN A 247 -12.88 -9.79 7.94
CA ASN A 247 -14.23 -10.20 8.32
C ASN A 247 -14.19 -11.64 8.88
N PRO A 248 -14.50 -11.89 10.17
CA PRO A 248 -14.51 -13.24 10.74
C PRO A 248 -15.40 -14.24 9.99
N ALA A 249 -16.51 -13.77 9.40
CA ALA A 249 -17.39 -14.60 8.57
C ALA A 249 -16.77 -15.03 7.22
N ASP A 250 -15.55 -14.56 6.90
CA ASP A 250 -14.75 -15.06 5.78
C ASP A 250 -13.87 -16.27 6.15
N TYR A 251 -13.71 -16.58 7.45
CA TYR A 251 -12.85 -17.65 7.97
C TYR A 251 -13.64 -18.57 8.92
N PRO A 252 -14.62 -19.34 8.41
CA PRO A 252 -15.59 -20.07 9.22
C PRO A 252 -14.95 -21.17 10.09
N VAL A 253 -14.82 -20.87 11.38
CA VAL A 253 -14.37 -21.82 12.40
C VAL A 253 -15.44 -22.90 12.63
N PRO A 254 -15.11 -24.20 12.49
CA PRO A 254 -16.04 -25.30 12.80
C PRO A 254 -16.10 -25.57 14.31
N ASP A 255 -17.25 -26.10 14.76
CA ASP A 255 -17.44 -26.54 16.15
C ASP A 255 -16.93 -27.97 16.35
N PHE A 256 -15.76 -28.08 16.99
CA PHE A 256 -15.16 -29.37 17.35
C PHE A 256 -15.84 -30.05 18.54
N ALA A 257 -16.66 -29.36 19.34
CA ALA A 257 -17.42 -29.99 20.42
C ALA A 257 -18.67 -30.73 19.89
N ALA A 258 -19.26 -30.23 18.80
CA ALA A 258 -20.34 -30.91 18.07
C ALA A 258 -19.82 -32.04 17.15
N ALA A 259 -18.52 -32.07 16.83
CA ALA A 259 -17.90 -33.05 15.94
C ALA A 259 -17.61 -34.39 16.65
N THR A 260 -18.66 -35.16 16.96
CA THR A 260 -18.54 -36.41 17.74
C THR A 260 -18.21 -37.67 16.92
N THR A 261 -18.07 -37.58 15.60
CA THR A 261 -17.77 -38.71 14.71
C THR A 261 -16.46 -38.50 13.93
N PRO A 262 -15.76 -39.55 13.50
CA PRO A 262 -14.52 -39.41 12.74
C PRO A 262 -14.68 -38.64 11.41
N ASP A 263 -15.83 -38.80 10.74
CA ASP A 263 -16.17 -38.00 9.56
C ASP A 263 -16.36 -36.52 9.88
N ALA A 264 -17.05 -36.19 10.98
CA ALA A 264 -17.25 -34.80 11.41
C ALA A 264 -15.94 -34.14 11.86
N LEU A 265 -15.07 -34.88 12.56
CA LEU A 265 -13.73 -34.42 12.95
C LEU A 265 -12.85 -34.17 11.72
N ALA A 266 -12.85 -35.07 10.73
CA ALA A 266 -12.10 -34.87 9.49
C ALA A 266 -12.63 -33.68 8.65
N GLU A 267 -13.95 -33.48 8.59
CA GLU A 267 -14.52 -32.31 7.92
C GLU A 267 -14.26 -30.99 8.68
N ALA A 268 -14.22 -31.02 10.02
CA ALA A 268 -13.83 -29.86 10.84
C ALA A 268 -12.33 -29.53 10.70
N GLU A 269 -11.47 -30.54 10.74
CA GLU A 269 -10.02 -30.42 10.56
C GLU A 269 -9.69 -29.72 9.23
N LEU A 270 -10.26 -30.17 8.11
CA LEU A 270 -10.02 -29.57 6.80
C LEU A 270 -10.60 -28.15 6.66
N LYS A 271 -11.76 -27.85 7.27
CA LYS A 271 -12.35 -26.50 7.28
C LYS A 271 -11.52 -25.49 8.07
N LEU A 272 -10.93 -25.91 9.20
CA LEU A 272 -10.04 -25.04 9.97
C LEU A 272 -8.73 -24.78 9.19
N THR A 273 -8.17 -25.80 8.55
CA THR A 273 -6.99 -25.66 7.66
C THR A 273 -7.27 -24.70 6.50
N ALA A 274 -8.43 -24.81 5.84
CA ALA A 274 -8.81 -23.90 4.76
C ALA A 274 -8.94 -22.45 5.24
N SER A 275 -9.65 -22.24 6.36
CA SER A 275 -9.86 -20.91 6.95
C SER A 275 -8.54 -20.26 7.41
N MET A 276 -7.59 -21.05 7.92
CA MET A 276 -6.24 -20.59 8.26
C MET A 276 -5.45 -20.15 7.02
N LEU A 277 -5.48 -20.93 5.94
CA LEU A 277 -4.77 -20.60 4.69
C LEU A 277 -5.34 -19.33 4.05
N ASP A 278 -6.68 -19.21 3.97
CA ASP A 278 -7.32 -18.01 3.42
C ASP A 278 -7.09 -16.77 4.30
N TYR A 279 -7.01 -16.91 5.64
CA TYR A 279 -6.59 -15.83 6.52
C TYR A 279 -5.14 -15.43 6.25
N ALA A 280 -4.19 -16.37 6.25
CA ALA A 280 -2.76 -16.07 6.08
C ALA A 280 -2.48 -15.36 4.76
N ARG A 281 -3.09 -15.84 3.67
CA ARG A 281 -3.08 -15.22 2.34
C ARG A 281 -3.65 -13.80 2.36
N GLN A 282 -4.83 -13.60 2.97
CA GLN A 282 -5.48 -12.29 2.98
C GLN A 282 -4.80 -11.28 3.92
N ALA A 283 -4.23 -11.72 5.03
CA ALA A 283 -3.41 -10.91 5.93
C ALA A 283 -2.10 -10.47 5.26
N GLN A 284 -1.43 -11.39 4.55
CA GLN A 284 -0.18 -11.11 3.84
C GLN A 284 -0.40 -10.20 2.64
N SER A 285 -1.18 -10.66 1.67
CA SER A 285 -1.23 -10.11 0.31
C SER A 285 -2.38 -9.11 0.08
N GLY A 286 -3.36 -9.09 0.98
CA GLY A 286 -4.63 -8.37 0.81
C GLY A 286 -5.81 -9.28 0.43
N ARG A 287 -7.02 -8.76 0.61
CA ARG A 287 -8.30 -9.36 0.22
C ARG A 287 -8.63 -9.11 -1.26
N MET A 288 -8.06 -8.07 -1.86
CA MET A 288 -8.20 -7.73 -3.29
C MET A 288 -6.84 -7.44 -3.94
N HIS A 289 -6.72 -7.68 -5.25
CA HIS A 289 -5.56 -7.21 -6.01
C HIS A 289 -5.64 -5.71 -6.28
N TRP A 290 -4.53 -4.98 -6.15
CA TRP A 290 -4.50 -3.53 -6.38
C TRP A 290 -4.95 -3.12 -7.79
N SER A 291 -4.77 -3.99 -8.80
CA SER A 291 -5.19 -3.67 -10.18
C SER A 291 -6.71 -3.65 -10.37
N GLN A 292 -7.50 -4.19 -9.44
CA GLN A 292 -8.95 -4.02 -9.41
C GLN A 292 -9.38 -2.60 -9.04
N VAL A 293 -8.48 -1.82 -8.43
CA VAL A 293 -8.74 -0.45 -7.98
C VAL A 293 -8.29 0.56 -9.02
N SER A 294 -7.10 0.38 -9.62
CA SER A 294 -6.61 1.25 -10.70
C SER A 294 -5.43 0.65 -11.48
N ALA A 295 -5.20 1.15 -12.70
CA ALA A 295 -4.08 0.81 -13.57
C ALA A 295 -2.75 1.48 -13.17
N ASP A 296 -2.84 2.59 -12.43
CA ASP A 296 -1.70 3.41 -11.96
C ASP A 296 -1.08 2.91 -10.64
N ILE A 297 -1.39 1.68 -10.23
CA ILE A 297 -0.76 1.02 -9.09
C ILE A 297 0.21 -0.06 -9.61
N LEU A 298 1.33 -0.24 -8.92
CA LEU A 298 2.26 -1.36 -9.05
C LEU A 298 3.06 -1.51 -7.76
N TYR A 299 2.62 -2.38 -6.87
CA TYR A 299 3.45 -2.84 -5.76
C TYR A 299 4.00 -4.24 -6.06
N PRO A 300 5.17 -4.61 -5.50
CA PRO A 300 5.63 -6.00 -5.54
C PRO A 300 4.60 -6.91 -4.86
N GLU A 301 4.28 -8.02 -5.48
CA GLU A 301 3.36 -9.00 -4.89
C GLU A 301 4.02 -9.74 -3.72
N HIS A 302 3.21 -10.11 -2.72
CA HIS A 302 3.64 -10.85 -1.54
C HIS A 302 2.84 -12.15 -1.43
N PRO A 303 3.02 -13.11 -2.37
CA PRO A 303 2.33 -14.39 -2.33
C PRO A 303 2.76 -15.20 -1.10
N VAL A 304 1.85 -16.01 -0.60
CA VAL A 304 2.08 -16.93 0.52
C VAL A 304 2.26 -18.34 -0.03
N ASP A 305 3.30 -19.06 0.41
CA ASP A 305 3.38 -20.51 0.20
C ASP A 305 2.53 -21.22 1.27
N PRO A 306 1.47 -21.97 0.88
CA PRO A 306 0.69 -22.74 1.85
C PRO A 306 1.52 -23.78 2.62
N ASN A 307 2.64 -24.29 2.05
CA ASN A 307 3.57 -25.16 2.79
C ASN A 307 4.20 -24.42 3.98
N GLU A 308 4.61 -23.16 3.78
CA GLU A 308 5.17 -22.33 4.86
C GLU A 308 4.13 -22.11 5.96
N VAL A 309 2.89 -21.73 5.62
CA VAL A 309 1.82 -21.52 6.61
C VAL A 309 1.56 -22.78 7.41
N LEU A 310 1.37 -23.92 6.73
CA LEU A 310 1.12 -25.22 7.36
C LEU A 310 2.25 -25.57 8.33
N THR A 311 3.52 -25.44 7.92
CA THR A 311 4.67 -25.71 8.79
C THR A 311 4.75 -24.70 9.95
N LYS A 312 4.79 -23.40 9.67
CA LYS A 312 5.01 -22.31 10.63
C LYS A 312 3.92 -22.24 11.70
N VAL A 313 2.65 -22.37 11.32
CA VAL A 313 1.54 -22.24 12.28
C VAL A 313 1.34 -23.51 13.11
N THR A 314 1.59 -24.70 12.56
CA THR A 314 1.43 -25.96 13.31
C THR A 314 2.63 -26.34 14.19
N THR A 315 3.81 -25.76 13.94
CA THR A 315 5.03 -26.00 14.75
C THR A 315 5.37 -24.88 15.73
N ALA A 316 4.70 -23.72 15.65
CA ALA A 316 4.90 -22.63 16.59
C ALA A 316 4.36 -22.94 17.99
N ALA A 317 5.07 -22.47 19.02
CA ALA A 317 4.61 -22.53 20.41
C ALA A 317 3.32 -21.71 20.66
N ASP A 318 3.11 -20.65 19.87
CA ASP A 318 1.85 -19.90 19.79
C ASP A 318 1.41 -19.80 18.32
N ALA A 319 0.39 -20.59 17.96
CA ALA A 319 -0.21 -20.59 16.64
C ALA A 319 -1.03 -19.31 16.32
N SER A 320 -1.55 -18.60 17.34
CA SER A 320 -2.23 -17.31 17.16
C SER A 320 -1.23 -16.22 16.76
N ALA A 321 -0.10 -16.12 17.46
CA ALA A 321 0.97 -15.19 17.13
C ALA A 321 1.66 -15.54 15.79
N ALA A 322 1.86 -16.84 15.50
CA ALA A 322 2.38 -17.28 14.21
C ALA A 322 1.47 -16.87 13.04
N LEU A 323 0.14 -17.01 13.21
CA LEU A 323 -0.84 -16.59 12.21
C LEU A 323 -0.99 -15.06 12.13
N ASP A 324 -0.83 -14.33 13.25
CA ASP A 324 -0.76 -12.86 13.28
C ASP A 324 0.42 -12.31 12.47
N SER A 325 1.55 -13.03 12.45
CA SER A 325 2.79 -12.57 11.79
C SER A 325 2.68 -12.41 10.26
N TYR A 326 1.57 -12.79 9.64
CA TYR A 326 1.24 -12.47 8.25
C TYR A 326 0.65 -11.06 8.06
N ASN A 327 0.15 -10.42 9.12
CA ASN A 327 -0.28 -9.02 9.06
C ASN A 327 0.92 -8.07 8.83
N PRO A 328 0.70 -6.86 8.26
CA PRO A 328 1.76 -5.89 8.03
C PRO A 328 2.53 -5.52 9.32
N PRO A 329 3.86 -5.67 9.38
CA PRO A 329 4.63 -5.53 10.62
C PRO A 329 4.85 -4.08 11.06
N GLN A 330 4.58 -3.10 10.18
CA GLN A 330 4.96 -1.71 10.36
C GLN A 330 4.16 -1.03 11.48
N LYS A 331 4.82 -0.11 12.21
CA LYS A 331 4.24 0.67 13.32
C LYS A 331 2.87 1.28 12.96
N LEU A 332 2.77 1.91 11.80
CA LEU A 332 1.55 2.60 11.34
C LEU A 332 0.35 1.67 11.10
N TYR A 333 0.57 0.41 10.69
CA TYR A 333 -0.53 -0.58 10.61
C TYR A 333 -1.02 -0.97 12.02
N LYS A 334 -0.09 -1.23 12.95
CA LYS A 334 -0.41 -1.57 14.34
C LYS A 334 -1.13 -0.45 15.07
N GLU A 335 -0.77 0.80 14.79
CA GLU A 335 -1.46 1.98 15.29
C GLU A 335 -2.86 2.15 14.68
N LEU A 336 -3.04 1.88 13.38
CA LEU A 336 -4.39 1.82 12.77
C LEU A 336 -5.24 0.70 13.36
N LYS A 337 -4.69 -0.49 13.64
CA LYS A 337 -5.35 -1.59 14.36
C LYS A 337 -5.83 -1.15 15.75
N ALA A 338 -4.98 -0.48 16.53
CA ALA A 338 -5.35 0.06 17.83
C ALA A 338 -6.46 1.14 17.73
N LYS A 339 -6.40 2.03 16.72
CA LYS A 339 -7.46 3.03 16.49
C LYS A 339 -8.77 2.41 15.98
N LEU A 340 -8.73 1.31 15.23
CA LEU A 340 -9.92 0.59 14.78
C LEU A 340 -10.72 0.03 15.97
N ALA A 341 -10.04 -0.53 16.97
CA ALA A 341 -10.67 -0.96 18.22
C ALA A 341 -11.33 0.23 18.95
N GLN A 342 -10.59 1.33 19.13
CA GLN A 342 -11.09 2.56 19.78
C GLN A 342 -12.34 3.11 19.08
N LEU A 343 -12.37 3.20 17.75
CA LEU A 343 -13.53 3.66 16.96
C LEU A 343 -14.77 2.75 17.11
N ARG A 344 -14.55 1.44 17.26
CA ARG A 344 -15.65 0.47 17.49
C ARG A 344 -16.20 0.51 18.92
N GLY A 345 -15.61 1.28 19.82
CA GLY A 345 -15.91 1.23 21.26
C GLY A 345 -15.36 -0.01 21.95
N GLN A 346 -14.38 -0.67 21.33
CA GLN A 346 -13.70 -1.84 21.88
C GLN A 346 -12.43 -1.37 22.62
N GLY A 347 -12.28 -1.77 23.88
CA GLY A 347 -10.96 -1.92 24.48
C GLY A 347 -10.24 -3.14 23.89
N GLU A 348 -9.18 -3.60 24.55
CA GLU A 348 -8.43 -4.81 24.15
C GLU A 348 -9.19 -6.10 24.55
N GLY A 349 -10.43 -6.25 24.07
CA GLY A 349 -11.33 -7.35 24.43
C GLY A 349 -12.28 -7.77 23.29
N PRO A 350 -12.86 -8.97 23.38
CA PRO A 350 -13.63 -9.59 22.30
C PRO A 350 -14.90 -8.80 21.94
N MET A 351 -15.34 -8.94 20.69
CA MET A 351 -16.58 -8.32 20.21
C MET A 351 -17.79 -8.88 20.95
N ILE A 352 -18.61 -7.99 21.54
CA ILE A 352 -19.94 -8.33 22.05
C ILE A 352 -20.87 -8.54 20.84
N GLU A 353 -21.05 -9.80 20.42
CA GLU A 353 -22.08 -10.19 19.46
C GLU A 353 -23.41 -10.48 20.18
N ILE A 354 -24.52 -10.11 19.55
CA ILE A 354 -25.87 -10.45 20.00
C ILE A 354 -26.24 -11.80 19.38
N GLY A 355 -26.63 -12.79 20.18
CA GLY A 355 -27.00 -14.11 19.65
C GLY A 355 -28.19 -14.06 18.67
N ASP A 356 -28.17 -14.94 17.67
CA ASP A 356 -29.38 -15.26 16.90
C ASP A 356 -30.46 -15.86 17.81
N GLY A 357 -31.73 -15.66 17.46
CA GLY A 357 -32.87 -16.14 18.25
C GLY A 357 -34.15 -15.33 18.01
N PRO A 358 -35.29 -15.72 18.60
CA PRO A 358 -36.61 -15.18 18.30
C PRO A 358 -36.71 -13.65 18.39
N ALA A 359 -37.60 -13.06 17.59
CA ALA A 359 -37.74 -11.60 17.53
C ALA A 359 -38.30 -11.02 18.84
N LEU A 360 -37.55 -10.12 19.49
CA LEU A 360 -37.97 -9.49 20.75
C LEU A 360 -38.75 -8.21 20.52
N LYS A 361 -39.84 -8.02 21.26
CA LYS A 361 -40.74 -6.88 21.11
C LYS A 361 -41.32 -6.45 22.45
N TYR A 362 -41.16 -5.17 22.76
CA TYR A 362 -41.92 -4.48 23.79
C TYR A 362 -43.34 -4.14 23.28
N THR A 363 -44.37 -4.30 24.12
CA THR A 363 -45.70 -3.75 23.86
C THR A 363 -46.22 -2.98 25.08
N PRO A 364 -46.35 -1.64 25.02
CA PRO A 364 -46.80 -0.84 26.15
C PRO A 364 -48.28 -1.08 26.47
N ALA A 365 -48.63 -0.97 27.75
CA ALA A 365 -50.01 -1.07 28.21
C ALA A 365 -50.91 -0.02 27.54
N ARG A 366 -52.15 -0.40 27.18
CA ARG A 366 -53.11 0.48 26.49
C ARG A 366 -54.47 0.49 27.18
N GLY A 367 -54.52 1.22 28.29
CA GLY A 367 -55.69 1.32 29.17
C GLY A 367 -56.03 -0.01 29.85
N LYS A 368 -57.20 -0.09 30.49
CA LYS A 368 -57.65 -1.24 31.32
C LYS A 368 -57.92 -2.55 30.55
N LYS A 369 -57.51 -2.68 29.28
CA LYS A 369 -57.78 -3.85 28.41
C LYS A 369 -56.56 -4.45 27.72
N GLN A 370 -55.39 -3.81 27.80
CA GLN A 370 -54.13 -4.34 27.27
C GLN A 370 -53.05 -4.12 28.31
N ALA A 371 -52.61 -5.22 28.96
CA ALA A 371 -51.47 -5.21 29.86
C ALA A 371 -50.17 -4.94 29.09
N GLU A 372 -49.15 -4.50 29.82
CA GLU A 372 -47.79 -4.38 29.29
C GLU A 372 -47.23 -5.78 28.97
N VAL A 373 -46.55 -5.92 27.84
CA VAL A 373 -45.84 -7.16 27.47
C VAL A 373 -44.36 -6.85 27.30
N VAL A 374 -43.60 -7.32 28.28
CA VAL A 374 -42.14 -7.33 28.35
C VAL A 374 -41.68 -8.78 28.17
N VAL A 375 -40.62 -9.00 27.39
CA VAL A 375 -40.04 -10.33 27.15
C VAL A 375 -38.68 -10.39 27.83
N GLU A 376 -38.41 -11.47 28.57
CA GLU A 376 -37.08 -11.76 29.13
C GLU A 376 -36.29 -12.63 28.16
N ASP A 377 -35.05 -12.24 27.87
CA ASP A 377 -34.15 -12.98 26.97
C ASP A 377 -32.67 -12.73 27.38
N PRO A 378 -31.81 -13.77 27.43
CA PRO A 378 -30.42 -13.65 27.87
C PRO A 378 -29.54 -12.77 26.97
N ARG A 379 -30.01 -12.37 25.78
CA ARG A 379 -29.33 -11.44 24.88
C ARG A 379 -29.53 -9.97 25.27
N VAL A 380 -30.52 -9.64 26.11
CA VAL A 380 -30.84 -8.24 26.42
C VAL A 380 -29.72 -7.51 27.18
N PRO A 381 -28.96 -8.09 28.13
CA PRO A 381 -27.81 -7.43 28.74
C PRO A 381 -26.71 -7.11 27.71
N GLN A 382 -26.47 -8.02 26.76
CA GLN A 382 -25.54 -7.80 25.64
C GLN A 382 -26.02 -6.63 24.76
N LEU A 383 -27.34 -6.57 24.50
CA LEU A 383 -27.98 -5.51 23.73
C LEU A 383 -27.94 -4.15 24.43
N ARG A 384 -28.16 -4.10 25.75
CA ARG A 384 -28.01 -2.90 26.58
C ARG A 384 -26.59 -2.35 26.47
N ALA A 385 -25.58 -3.19 26.69
CA ALA A 385 -24.18 -2.81 26.53
C ALA A 385 -23.87 -2.30 25.11
N LYS A 386 -24.33 -3.01 24.07
CA LYS A 386 -24.07 -2.68 22.67
C LYS A 386 -24.76 -1.41 22.17
N LEU A 387 -25.88 -1.03 22.80
CA LEU A 387 -26.60 0.22 22.54
C LEU A 387 -26.18 1.38 23.47
N GLY A 388 -25.26 1.15 24.41
CA GLY A 388 -24.80 2.17 25.37
C GLY A 388 -25.80 2.48 26.49
N ILE A 389 -26.73 1.56 26.79
CA ILE A 389 -27.71 1.68 27.87
C ILE A 389 -27.04 1.31 29.19
N THR A 390 -26.67 2.32 29.98
CA THR A 390 -26.09 2.15 31.32
C THR A 390 -27.14 1.86 32.39
N GLU A 391 -28.40 2.24 32.16
CA GLU A 391 -29.52 1.96 33.05
C GLU A 391 -29.88 0.46 33.05
N ASN A 392 -29.91 -0.15 34.24
CA ASN A 392 -30.26 -1.56 34.43
C ASN A 392 -29.47 -2.50 33.49
N ALA A 393 -28.17 -2.25 33.30
CA ALA A 393 -27.34 -2.87 32.26
C ALA A 393 -27.35 -4.42 32.23
N ASN A 394 -27.59 -5.06 33.37
CA ASN A 394 -27.64 -6.53 33.52
C ASN A 394 -29.07 -7.11 33.42
N ASP A 395 -30.11 -6.29 33.18
CA ASP A 395 -31.51 -6.72 33.15
C ASP A 395 -31.86 -7.41 31.83
N ALA A 396 -32.39 -8.64 31.94
CA ALA A 396 -32.81 -9.49 30.83
C ALA A 396 -34.12 -9.05 30.15
N ARG A 397 -34.85 -8.07 30.72
CA ARG A 397 -36.14 -7.59 30.23
C ARG A 397 -35.99 -6.64 29.04
N TYR A 398 -36.63 -6.98 27.93
CA TYR A 398 -36.80 -6.12 26.76
C TYR A 398 -37.89 -5.07 27.04
N ASP A 399 -37.51 -4.02 27.75
CA ASP A 399 -38.37 -2.93 28.23
C ASP A 399 -38.55 -1.80 27.19
N ALA A 400 -39.23 -0.72 27.60
CA ALA A 400 -39.43 0.48 26.79
C ALA A 400 -38.11 1.14 26.37
N THR A 401 -37.13 1.23 27.26
CA THR A 401 -35.82 1.87 27.05
C THR A 401 -35.00 1.10 26.01
N VAL A 402 -34.97 -0.23 26.11
CA VAL A 402 -34.34 -1.12 25.12
C VAL A 402 -35.05 -1.02 23.77
N ALA A 403 -36.39 -1.03 23.74
CA ALA A 403 -37.16 -0.91 22.51
C ALA A 403 -36.99 0.45 21.81
N GLU A 404 -36.84 1.54 22.57
CA GLU A 404 -36.57 2.87 22.02
C GLU A 404 -35.12 3.01 21.52
N ALA A 405 -34.14 2.46 22.25
CA ALA A 405 -32.76 2.41 21.79
C ALA A 405 -32.61 1.57 20.51
N VAL A 406 -33.31 0.43 20.40
CA VAL A 406 -33.40 -0.36 19.16
C VAL A 406 -34.07 0.42 18.04
N ARG A 407 -35.14 1.18 18.32
CA ARG A 407 -35.81 2.05 17.33
C ARG A 407 -34.86 3.12 16.79
N LYS A 408 -34.10 3.77 17.67
CA LYS A 408 -33.09 4.79 17.33
C LYS A 408 -31.92 4.19 16.54
N PHE A 409 -31.49 2.98 16.87
CA PHE A 409 -30.50 2.23 16.09
C PHE A 409 -31.02 1.91 14.68
N GLN A 410 -32.25 1.40 14.57
CA GLN A 410 -32.87 1.04 13.29
C GLN A 410 -32.94 2.24 12.34
N ASP A 411 -33.37 3.40 12.84
CA ASP A 411 -33.43 4.65 12.08
C ASP A 411 -32.06 5.04 11.51
N GLY A 412 -31.03 5.09 12.38
CA GLY A 412 -29.64 5.34 11.98
C GLY A 412 -28.97 4.24 11.14
N ALA A 413 -29.62 3.09 10.97
CA ALA A 413 -29.13 1.94 10.19
C ALA A 413 -29.90 1.74 8.86
N GLU A 414 -30.71 2.71 8.43
CA GLU A 414 -31.60 2.62 7.25
C GLU A 414 -32.59 1.42 7.34
N LEU A 415 -32.97 1.05 8.55
CA LEU A 415 -33.99 0.04 8.83
C LEU A 415 -35.33 0.71 9.20
N LYS A 416 -36.42 -0.04 9.07
CA LYS A 416 -37.72 0.42 9.55
C LYS A 416 -37.67 0.50 11.08
N ALA A 417 -37.81 1.71 11.62
CA ALA A 417 -37.77 2.02 13.05
C ALA A 417 -38.99 1.45 13.81
N THR A 418 -38.99 0.15 14.05
CA THR A 418 -40.07 -0.60 14.72
C THR A 418 -39.92 -0.65 16.24
N GLY A 419 -38.69 -0.69 16.76
CA GLY A 419 -38.42 -1.07 18.14
C GLY A 419 -38.63 -2.57 18.42
N ILE A 420 -38.44 -3.39 17.38
CA ILE A 420 -38.45 -4.86 17.44
C ILE A 420 -37.04 -5.34 17.10
N LEU A 421 -36.46 -6.21 17.92
CA LEU A 421 -35.20 -6.88 17.64
C LEU A 421 -35.48 -8.12 16.76
N ASP A 422 -35.59 -7.94 15.45
CA ASP A 422 -35.71 -9.03 14.47
C ASP A 422 -34.33 -9.47 13.91
N ASP A 423 -34.26 -10.58 13.18
CA ASP A 423 -33.04 -11.10 12.53
C ASP A 423 -32.26 -10.04 11.74
N ARG A 424 -32.98 -9.13 11.07
CA ARG A 424 -32.38 -8.06 10.26
C ARG A 424 -31.73 -7.01 11.15
N THR A 425 -32.34 -6.72 12.29
CA THR A 425 -31.83 -5.81 13.31
C THR A 425 -30.67 -6.44 14.08
N VAL A 426 -30.74 -7.73 14.43
CA VAL A 426 -29.60 -8.48 15.02
C VAL A 426 -28.40 -8.47 14.07
N LYS A 427 -28.61 -8.78 12.78
CA LYS A 427 -27.55 -8.75 11.76
C LYS A 427 -26.99 -7.34 11.54
N ALA A 428 -27.81 -6.29 11.63
CA ALA A 428 -27.33 -4.91 11.57
C ALA A 428 -26.57 -4.49 12.84
N LEU A 429 -26.99 -4.93 14.03
CA LEU A 429 -26.28 -4.69 15.29
C LEU A 429 -24.95 -5.44 15.35
N ASN A 430 -24.85 -6.62 14.75
CA ASN A 430 -23.62 -7.41 14.67
C ASN A 430 -22.73 -7.01 13.49
N SER A 431 -23.26 -6.34 12.48
CA SER A 431 -22.44 -5.61 11.52
C SER A 431 -21.65 -4.52 12.24
N PRO A 432 -20.40 -4.22 11.81
CA PRO A 432 -19.73 -3.00 12.21
C PRO A 432 -20.63 -1.79 11.93
N LYS A 433 -20.59 -0.76 12.80
CA LYS A 433 -21.26 0.52 12.54
C LYS A 433 -20.94 0.98 11.11
N ARG A 434 -21.93 1.51 10.39
CA ARG A 434 -21.73 2.26 9.13
C ARG A 434 -21.07 3.62 9.40
N ASP A 435 -19.90 3.58 10.02
CA ASP A 435 -19.08 4.74 10.29
C ASP A 435 -18.05 4.88 9.16
N ARG A 436 -18.09 6.03 8.49
CA ARG A 436 -17.16 6.37 7.41
C ARG A 436 -15.70 6.38 7.90
N GLN A 437 -15.46 6.69 9.17
CA GLN A 437 -14.13 6.64 9.77
C GLN A 437 -13.63 5.18 9.88
N ILE A 438 -14.50 4.24 10.24
CA ILE A 438 -14.18 2.81 10.27
C ILE A 438 -13.93 2.30 8.85
N ASP A 439 -14.83 2.57 7.89
CA ASP A 439 -14.64 2.19 6.47
C ASP A 439 -13.29 2.69 5.91
N THR A 440 -12.93 3.95 6.16
CA THR A 440 -11.65 4.52 5.72
C THR A 440 -10.46 3.88 6.47
N VAL A 441 -10.53 3.65 7.78
CA VAL A 441 -9.44 2.96 8.51
C VAL A 441 -9.22 1.54 7.96
N LEU A 442 -10.28 0.77 7.71
CA LEU A 442 -10.22 -0.56 7.11
C LEU A 442 -9.56 -0.55 5.72
N VAL A 443 -9.91 0.43 4.88
CA VAL A 443 -9.28 0.61 3.56
C VAL A 443 -7.78 0.91 3.66
N ASN A 444 -7.35 1.70 4.66
CA ASN A 444 -5.92 2.02 4.80
C ASN A 444 -5.13 0.86 5.43
N MET A 445 -5.72 0.11 6.35
CA MET A 445 -5.18 -1.18 6.81
C MET A 445 -5.01 -2.18 5.65
N GLU A 446 -5.95 -2.21 4.70
CA GLU A 446 -5.82 -3.02 3.48
C GLU A 446 -4.67 -2.53 2.58
N ARG A 447 -4.47 -1.22 2.41
CA ARG A 447 -3.33 -0.65 1.65
C ARG A 447 -1.97 -0.97 2.26
N TRP A 448 -1.89 -1.13 3.59
CA TRP A 448 -0.67 -1.60 4.25
C TRP A 448 -0.28 -3.04 3.88
N ARG A 449 -1.23 -3.87 3.43
CA ARG A 449 -0.95 -5.24 2.96
C ARG A 449 -0.24 -5.28 1.62
N TRP A 450 -0.56 -4.33 0.74
CA TRP A 450 0.07 -4.19 -0.57
C TRP A 450 1.49 -3.59 -0.52
N LEU A 451 1.90 -2.98 0.61
CA LEU A 451 3.23 -2.38 0.73
C LEU A 451 4.30 -3.43 1.09
N PRO A 452 5.56 -3.22 0.64
CA PRO A 452 6.72 -3.99 1.07
C PRO A 452 6.75 -4.21 2.58
N ARG A 453 6.94 -5.47 2.99
CA ARG A 453 7.16 -5.83 4.40
C ARG A 453 8.38 -5.09 4.95
N ASP A 454 9.47 -5.11 4.19
CA ASP A 454 10.66 -4.30 4.41
C ASP A 454 10.60 -3.05 3.53
N LEU A 455 10.31 -1.89 4.14
CA LEU A 455 10.18 -0.62 3.41
C LEU A 455 11.52 0.01 3.01
N GLY A 456 12.61 -0.39 3.68
CA GLY A 456 13.93 0.24 3.58
C GLY A 456 15.09 -0.76 3.50
N VAL A 457 16.30 -0.24 3.32
CA VAL A 457 17.49 -1.06 3.06
C VAL A 457 18.37 -1.21 4.33
N PRO A 458 18.58 -2.44 4.86
CA PRO A 458 19.27 -2.65 6.12
C PRO A 458 20.71 -2.11 6.19
N SER A 459 21.46 -2.14 5.08
CA SER A 459 22.84 -1.63 5.02
C SER A 459 22.97 -0.13 5.24
N LEU A 460 21.88 0.64 5.12
CA LEU A 460 21.82 2.07 5.45
C LEU A 460 21.09 2.32 6.79
N GLY A 461 20.86 1.27 7.58
CA GLY A 461 20.05 1.33 8.80
C GLY A 461 18.56 1.52 8.49
N ASP A 462 18.00 0.62 7.68
CA ASP A 462 16.59 0.60 7.25
C ASP A 462 16.13 1.93 6.65
N ALA A 463 16.99 2.56 5.83
CA ALA A 463 16.70 3.85 5.23
C ALA A 463 15.69 3.73 4.07
N TYR A 464 14.71 4.64 4.02
CA TYR A 464 13.77 4.77 2.91
C TYR A 464 13.14 6.16 2.80
N VAL A 465 12.59 6.43 1.62
CA VAL A 465 11.67 7.54 1.37
C VAL A 465 10.24 6.99 1.37
N ILE A 466 9.30 7.73 1.97
CA ILE A 466 7.87 7.48 1.83
C ILE A 466 7.14 8.77 1.47
N LEU A 467 6.29 8.73 0.45
CA LEU A 467 5.48 9.85 -0.01
C LEU A 467 4.01 9.48 0.13
N ASN A 468 3.25 10.24 0.92
CA ASN A 468 1.82 10.03 1.10
C ASN A 468 1.02 11.05 0.27
N ILE A 469 0.35 10.60 -0.78
CA ILE A 469 -0.30 11.49 -1.76
C ILE A 469 -1.44 12.34 -1.13
N PRO A 470 -2.43 11.79 -0.41
CA PRO A 470 -3.51 12.59 0.20
C PRO A 470 -3.06 13.56 1.30
N ASP A 471 -1.87 13.38 1.86
CA ASP A 471 -1.26 14.30 2.83
C ASP A 471 -0.34 15.33 2.16
N TYR A 472 0.01 15.11 0.89
CA TYR A 472 0.94 15.92 0.10
C TYR A 472 2.30 16.14 0.80
N THR A 473 2.80 15.08 1.43
CA THR A 473 4.03 15.05 2.25
C THR A 473 4.96 13.93 1.81
N LEU A 474 6.26 14.23 1.80
CA LEU A 474 7.35 13.26 1.71
C LEU A 474 8.07 13.21 3.06
N LYS A 475 8.35 12.00 3.56
CA LYS A 475 9.19 11.73 4.74
C LYS A 475 10.41 10.92 4.31
N VAL A 476 11.57 11.20 4.90
CA VAL A 476 12.76 10.34 4.85
C VAL A 476 12.90 9.68 6.22
N MET A 477 13.04 8.35 6.19
CA MET A 477 13.05 7.49 7.37
C MET A 477 14.40 6.78 7.45
N GLN A 478 14.95 6.62 8.65
CA GLN A 478 16.16 5.84 8.93
C GLN A 478 16.14 5.36 10.38
N ARG A 479 16.58 4.13 10.66
CA ARG A 479 16.60 3.50 11.99
C ARG A 479 15.24 3.57 12.71
N GLY A 480 14.15 3.41 11.94
CA GLY A 480 12.77 3.54 12.41
C GLY A 480 12.28 4.96 12.71
N GLN A 481 13.12 5.99 12.57
CA GLN A 481 12.81 7.39 12.88
C GLN A 481 12.65 8.24 11.61
N GLN A 482 11.86 9.31 11.71
CA GLN A 482 11.79 10.34 10.66
C GLN A 482 12.99 11.27 10.78
N VAL A 483 13.95 11.18 9.85
CA VAL A 483 15.12 12.06 9.81
C VAL A 483 14.86 13.37 9.04
N TRP A 484 13.87 13.38 8.13
CA TRP A 484 13.48 14.59 7.41
C TRP A 484 12.05 14.53 6.84
N THR A 485 11.45 15.68 6.54
CA THR A 485 10.16 15.77 5.83
C THR A 485 9.99 17.07 5.05
N THR A 486 9.17 17.05 4.01
CA THR A 486 8.87 18.20 3.13
C THR A 486 7.49 18.09 2.49
N ARG A 487 6.91 19.23 2.10
CA ARG A 487 5.72 19.25 1.23
C ARG A 487 6.09 18.83 -0.19
N VAL A 488 5.12 18.22 -0.88
CA VAL A 488 5.16 17.92 -2.31
C VAL A 488 3.92 18.44 -3.03
N VAL A 489 4.00 18.51 -4.37
CA VAL A 489 2.86 18.65 -5.29
C VAL A 489 2.80 17.36 -6.12
N THR A 490 1.62 16.75 -6.20
CA THR A 490 1.38 15.47 -6.89
C THR A 490 0.48 15.66 -8.12
N GLY A 491 0.18 14.57 -8.82
CA GLY A 491 -0.66 14.53 -10.00
C GLY A 491 -2.07 15.09 -9.81
N LYS A 492 -2.62 15.70 -10.86
CA LYS A 492 -4.07 16.03 -10.97
C LYS A 492 -4.90 14.73 -10.97
N PRO A 493 -6.14 14.71 -10.45
CA PRO A 493 -7.01 13.54 -10.52
C PRO A 493 -7.28 13.07 -11.97
N GLY A 494 -7.62 11.80 -12.15
CA GLY A 494 -7.87 11.21 -13.47
C GLY A 494 -6.58 10.72 -14.15
N GLN A 495 -6.41 11.01 -15.44
CA GLN A 495 -5.31 10.49 -16.28
C GLN A 495 -3.90 10.91 -15.83
N HIS A 496 -3.81 11.90 -14.94
CA HIS A 496 -2.57 12.49 -14.44
C HIS A 496 -2.27 12.12 -12.99
N ALA A 497 -3.03 11.21 -12.40
CA ALA A 497 -2.85 10.80 -11.01
C ALA A 497 -1.43 10.25 -10.78
N THR A 498 -0.82 10.62 -9.65
CA THR A 498 0.48 10.04 -9.26
C THR A 498 0.31 8.53 -9.02
N PRO A 499 1.13 7.68 -9.68
CA PRO A 499 1.05 6.25 -9.53
C PRO A 499 1.57 5.79 -8.15
N LEU A 500 1.07 4.65 -7.68
CA LEU A 500 1.52 4.01 -6.44
C LEU A 500 2.53 2.92 -6.78
N LEU A 501 3.68 2.98 -6.14
CA LEU A 501 4.80 2.09 -6.40
C LEU A 501 5.80 2.06 -5.27
N SER A 502 6.58 1.00 -5.22
CA SER A 502 7.79 0.90 -4.38
C SER A 502 8.96 0.55 -5.30
N GLU A 503 9.87 1.50 -5.49
CA GLU A 503 11.02 1.41 -6.42
C GLU A 503 12.30 1.92 -5.76
N THR A 504 13.46 1.78 -6.41
CA THR A 504 14.75 2.21 -5.84
C THR A 504 15.30 3.46 -6.51
N MET A 505 15.61 4.50 -5.72
CA MET A 505 16.32 5.69 -6.18
C MET A 505 17.81 5.39 -6.30
N LYS A 506 18.37 5.63 -7.50
CA LYS A 506 19.74 5.21 -7.86
C LYS A 506 20.72 6.39 -7.99
N TYR A 507 20.22 7.59 -8.30
CA TYR A 507 21.03 8.80 -8.45
C TYR A 507 20.17 10.07 -8.44
N ILE A 508 20.80 11.20 -8.13
CA ILE A 508 20.24 12.55 -8.24
C ILE A 508 20.91 13.27 -9.42
N THR A 509 20.13 13.86 -10.31
CA THR A 509 20.65 14.74 -11.38
C THR A 509 20.47 16.20 -10.94
N VAL A 510 21.58 16.92 -10.73
CA VAL A 510 21.57 18.38 -10.60
C VAL A 510 21.64 19.00 -12.00
N ASN A 511 20.99 20.15 -12.21
CA ASN A 511 20.79 20.80 -13.50
C ASN A 511 20.13 19.89 -14.57
N PRO A 512 18.99 19.24 -14.28
CA PRO A 512 18.39 18.27 -15.20
C PRO A 512 17.91 18.88 -16.53
N THR A 513 18.25 18.24 -17.64
CA THR A 513 17.59 18.48 -18.93
C THR A 513 16.19 17.88 -18.88
N TRP A 514 15.15 18.68 -19.13
CA TRP A 514 13.79 18.14 -19.25
C TRP A 514 13.59 17.56 -20.64
N ASN A 515 13.49 16.24 -20.72
CA ASN A 515 13.08 15.56 -21.95
C ASN A 515 11.55 15.42 -21.89
N VAL A 516 10.83 16.12 -22.76
CA VAL A 516 9.37 16.24 -22.66
C VAL A 516 8.72 14.87 -22.99
N PRO A 517 7.86 14.32 -22.12
CA PRO A 517 7.14 13.08 -22.39
C PRO A 517 6.29 13.17 -23.67
N PRO A 518 6.21 12.11 -24.50
CA PRO A 518 5.45 12.15 -25.75
C PRO A 518 3.98 12.58 -25.58
N SER A 519 3.33 12.20 -24.47
CA SER A 519 1.96 12.65 -24.15
C SER A 519 1.83 14.17 -24.08
N ILE A 520 2.77 14.87 -23.46
CA ILE A 520 2.77 16.33 -23.34
C ILE A 520 3.12 16.97 -24.70
N VAL A 521 4.04 16.36 -25.47
CA VAL A 521 4.32 16.79 -26.85
C VAL A 521 3.06 16.74 -27.72
N TYR A 522 2.33 15.62 -27.73
CA TYR A 522 1.16 15.44 -28.60
C TYR A 522 -0.11 16.15 -28.10
N ASN A 523 -0.34 16.23 -26.79
CA ASN A 523 -1.60 16.75 -26.24
C ASN A 523 -1.55 18.25 -25.87
N GLU A 524 -0.35 18.81 -25.62
CA GLU A 524 -0.20 20.20 -25.15
C GLU A 524 0.64 21.02 -26.15
N TYR A 525 1.87 20.60 -26.47
CA TYR A 525 2.78 21.43 -27.26
C TYR A 525 2.54 21.46 -28.77
N LEU A 526 2.14 20.35 -29.41
CA LEU A 526 1.77 20.39 -30.83
C LEU A 526 0.48 21.21 -31.09
N PRO A 527 -0.59 21.12 -30.26
CA PRO A 527 -1.71 22.04 -30.32
C PRO A 527 -1.31 23.51 -30.09
N ALA A 528 -0.44 23.79 -29.12
CA ALA A 528 0.06 25.15 -28.87
C ALA A 528 0.87 25.70 -30.07
N LEU A 529 1.72 24.88 -30.70
CA LEU A 529 2.48 25.24 -31.91
C LEU A 529 1.59 25.55 -33.13
N GLN A 530 0.42 24.93 -33.24
CA GLN A 530 -0.55 25.24 -34.29
C GLN A 530 -1.20 26.62 -34.11
N GLN A 531 -1.25 27.12 -32.88
CA GLN A 531 -1.76 28.46 -32.55
C GLN A 531 -0.65 29.52 -32.60
N ASP A 532 0.57 29.17 -32.17
CA ASP A 532 1.72 30.06 -32.11
C ASP A 532 3.05 29.29 -32.35
N PRO A 533 3.64 29.38 -33.56
CA PRO A 533 4.90 28.73 -33.90
C PRO A 533 6.11 29.13 -33.03
N THR A 534 6.03 30.23 -32.27
CA THR A 534 7.12 30.76 -31.43
C THR A 534 6.98 30.38 -29.95
N VAL A 535 5.88 29.72 -29.56
CA VAL A 535 5.56 29.43 -28.14
C VAL A 535 6.66 28.65 -27.42
N LEU A 536 7.27 27.65 -28.08
CA LEU A 536 8.37 26.86 -27.50
C LEU A 536 9.60 27.71 -27.18
N GLN A 537 9.97 28.63 -28.07
CA GLN A 537 11.13 29.50 -27.88
C GLN A 537 10.93 30.42 -26.66
N ARG A 538 9.72 30.93 -26.44
CA ARG A 538 9.39 31.73 -25.24
C ARG A 538 9.41 30.91 -23.95
N MET A 539 9.09 29.62 -24.03
CA MET A 539 9.22 28.66 -22.91
C MET A 539 10.66 28.11 -22.75
N GLY A 540 11.63 28.55 -23.57
CA GLY A 540 13.01 28.06 -23.56
C GLY A 540 13.16 26.61 -24.05
N LEU A 541 12.13 26.05 -24.66
CA LEU A 541 12.11 24.69 -25.20
C LEU A 541 12.78 24.65 -26.58
N ARG A 542 13.60 23.62 -26.79
CA ARG A 542 14.21 23.28 -28.08
C ARG A 542 13.38 22.20 -28.75
N LEU A 543 13.15 22.35 -30.05
CA LEU A 543 12.53 21.34 -30.89
C LEU A 543 13.57 20.79 -31.85
N GLU A 544 13.83 19.50 -31.77
CA GLU A 544 14.71 18.75 -32.68
C GLU A 544 13.85 17.79 -33.51
N GLN A 545 14.14 17.66 -34.80
CA GLN A 545 13.49 16.68 -35.67
C GLN A 545 14.48 15.58 -36.06
N ASN A 546 14.11 14.33 -35.76
CA ASN A 546 14.89 13.15 -36.11
C ASN A 546 14.77 12.82 -37.60
N ARG A 547 15.73 12.03 -38.12
CA ARG A 547 15.73 11.56 -39.51
C ARG A 547 14.56 10.64 -39.88
N ASP A 548 13.86 10.06 -38.90
CA ASP A 548 12.60 9.31 -39.10
C ASP A 548 11.35 10.21 -39.12
N GLY A 549 11.53 11.54 -39.08
CA GLY A 549 10.47 12.53 -39.01
C GLY A 549 9.93 12.79 -37.61
N SER A 550 10.30 11.98 -36.61
CA SER A 550 9.80 12.15 -35.23
C SER A 550 10.33 13.43 -34.58
N VAL A 551 9.49 14.05 -33.76
CA VAL A 551 9.80 15.30 -33.05
C VAL A 551 10.23 14.99 -31.62
N HIS A 552 11.35 15.58 -31.21
CA HIS A 552 11.83 15.60 -29.83
C HIS A 552 11.78 17.03 -29.31
N ILE A 553 11.18 17.23 -28.13
CA ILE A 553 11.18 18.51 -27.44
C ILE A 553 11.94 18.34 -26.12
N SER A 554 12.88 19.25 -25.86
CA SER A 554 13.65 19.29 -24.61
C SER A 554 13.80 20.70 -24.07
N GLN A 555 13.91 20.83 -22.75
CA GLN A 555 14.27 22.08 -22.08
C GLN A 555 15.68 21.93 -21.50
N PRO A 556 16.64 22.80 -21.87
CA PRO A 556 17.99 22.77 -21.31
C PRO A 556 17.97 23.16 -19.82
N PRO A 557 19.06 22.91 -19.09
CA PRO A 557 19.15 23.28 -17.67
C PRO A 557 19.06 24.80 -17.46
N GLY A 558 18.32 25.22 -16.44
CA GLY A 558 18.09 26.63 -16.12
C GLY A 558 17.02 26.83 -15.04
N GLU A 559 16.70 28.09 -14.72
CA GLU A 559 15.76 28.42 -13.63
C GLU A 559 14.30 28.26 -14.03
N ALA A 560 13.99 28.55 -15.29
CA ALA A 560 12.67 28.32 -15.89
C ALA A 560 12.45 26.85 -16.35
N ASN A 561 13.36 25.93 -16.01
CA ASN A 561 13.23 24.52 -16.36
C ASN A 561 12.08 23.88 -15.55
N ALA A 562 11.17 23.16 -16.19
CA ALA A 562 10.00 22.56 -15.52
C ALA A 562 10.35 21.51 -14.45
N LEU A 563 11.55 20.92 -14.52
CA LEU A 563 12.13 20.04 -13.51
C LEU A 563 12.89 20.79 -12.40
N GLY A 564 12.95 22.12 -12.49
CA GLY A 564 13.78 22.97 -11.65
C GLY A 564 15.25 22.62 -11.75
N ARG A 565 15.95 22.74 -10.62
CA ARG A 565 17.41 22.54 -10.51
C ARG A 565 17.84 21.12 -10.13
N VAL A 566 16.93 20.25 -9.69
CA VAL A 566 17.27 18.89 -9.19
C VAL A 566 16.20 17.85 -9.55
N ARG A 567 16.60 16.69 -10.08
CA ARG A 567 15.76 15.51 -10.35
C ARG A 567 16.26 14.30 -9.55
N PHE A 568 15.35 13.52 -8.98
CA PHE A 568 15.63 12.36 -8.14
C PHE A 568 15.16 11.09 -8.85
N ASN A 569 16.10 10.22 -9.24
CA ASN A 569 15.85 9.20 -10.27
C ASN A 569 15.65 7.80 -9.66
N PHE A 570 14.41 7.31 -9.70
CA PHE A 570 14.03 5.92 -9.45
C PHE A 570 13.38 5.33 -10.71
N PRO A 571 14.11 4.55 -11.53
CA PRO A 571 13.57 3.85 -12.70
C PRO A 571 12.26 3.12 -12.41
N ASN A 572 11.24 3.30 -13.24
CA ASN A 572 9.92 2.66 -13.09
C ASN A 572 9.13 2.69 -14.41
N LYS A 573 8.15 1.78 -14.57
CA LYS A 573 7.33 1.66 -15.81
C LYS A 573 6.47 2.89 -16.13
N PHE A 574 6.14 3.72 -15.14
CA PHE A 574 5.24 4.87 -15.29
C PHE A 574 5.99 6.15 -15.68
N LEU A 575 7.33 6.10 -15.76
CA LEU A 575 8.21 7.20 -16.18
C LEU A 575 8.17 8.43 -15.25
N VAL A 576 7.61 8.29 -14.03
CA VAL A 576 7.54 9.36 -13.04
C VAL A 576 8.83 9.48 -12.22
N TYR A 577 9.07 10.66 -11.65
CA TYR A 577 10.20 10.94 -10.76
C TYR A 577 9.81 12.01 -9.73
N GLN A 578 10.65 12.18 -8.70
CA GLN A 578 10.60 13.34 -7.82
C GLN A 578 11.52 14.42 -8.39
N HIS A 579 11.15 15.69 -8.33
CA HIS A 579 11.94 16.79 -8.91
C HIS A 579 11.66 18.15 -8.27
N ASP A 580 12.49 19.13 -8.59
CA ASP A 580 12.29 20.54 -8.26
C ASP A 580 11.27 21.22 -9.20
N THR A 581 10.89 22.47 -8.94
CA THR A 581 9.97 23.23 -9.80
C THR A 581 10.15 24.74 -9.61
N PRO A 582 10.01 25.56 -10.68
CA PRO A 582 9.93 27.02 -10.57
C PRO A 582 8.63 27.47 -9.87
N ASP A 583 7.57 26.66 -9.90
CA ASP A 583 6.24 26.99 -9.38
C ASP A 583 6.15 26.85 -7.84
N LYS A 584 7.10 27.47 -7.12
CA LYS A 584 7.23 27.38 -5.66
C LYS A 584 5.98 27.83 -4.90
N TYR A 585 5.14 28.66 -5.52
CA TYR A 585 3.87 29.12 -4.95
C TYR A 585 2.86 27.98 -4.73
N LEU A 586 2.96 26.86 -5.48
CA LEU A 586 2.05 25.72 -5.33
C LEU A 586 2.20 24.99 -3.98
N PHE A 587 3.37 25.08 -3.32
CA PHE A 587 3.59 24.47 -2.00
C PHE A 587 2.85 25.18 -0.86
N ALA A 588 2.31 26.38 -1.10
CA ALA A 588 1.46 27.12 -0.16
C ALA A 588 -0.03 26.76 -0.28
N LYS A 589 -0.44 25.96 -1.27
CA LYS A 589 -1.83 25.48 -1.41
C LYS A 589 -2.09 24.32 -0.44
N GLU A 590 -3.33 24.20 0.04
CA GLU A 590 -3.77 23.09 0.89
C GLU A 590 -3.87 21.79 0.06
N GLU A 591 -4.73 21.80 -0.97
CA GLU A 591 -4.79 20.76 -1.98
C GLU A 591 -3.67 21.00 -3.01
N ARG A 592 -2.80 20.00 -3.23
CA ARG A 592 -1.58 20.12 -4.07
C ARG A 592 -1.54 19.08 -5.20
N ALA A 593 -2.68 18.79 -5.80
CA ALA A 593 -2.83 17.89 -6.95
C ALA A 593 -2.80 18.65 -8.30
N PHE A 594 -1.61 19.13 -8.71
CA PHE A 594 -1.44 20.02 -9.86
C PHE A 594 -0.48 19.52 -10.96
N SER A 595 0.25 18.42 -10.77
CA SER A 595 1.22 17.94 -11.76
C SER A 595 0.60 16.97 -12.78
N HIS A 596 1.41 16.53 -13.75
CA HIS A 596 1.09 15.46 -14.69
C HIS A 596 1.61 14.08 -14.25
N GLY A 597 1.61 13.82 -12.93
CA GLY A 597 1.94 12.52 -12.33
C GLY A 597 3.23 12.52 -11.51
N CYS A 598 4.29 13.20 -11.99
CA CYS A 598 5.55 13.39 -11.26
C CYS A 598 5.38 14.24 -9.99
N MET A 599 6.28 14.11 -9.02
CA MET A 599 6.12 14.74 -7.71
C MET A 599 7.13 15.88 -7.53
N ARG A 600 6.62 17.11 -7.50
CA ARG A 600 7.44 18.31 -7.27
C ARG A 600 7.74 18.43 -5.78
N VAL A 601 8.97 18.78 -5.40
CA VAL A 601 9.46 18.83 -4.01
C VAL A 601 9.75 20.28 -3.60
N GLN A 602 9.29 20.68 -2.40
CA GLN A 602 9.45 22.06 -1.94
C GLN A 602 10.93 22.46 -1.79
N ASN A 603 11.71 21.63 -1.10
CA ASN A 603 13.08 21.91 -0.64
C ASN A 603 14.09 20.90 -1.25
N PRO A 604 14.45 21.00 -2.54
CA PRO A 604 15.25 19.99 -3.25
C PRO A 604 16.67 19.84 -2.70
N ASP A 605 17.37 20.94 -2.38
CA ASP A 605 18.78 20.87 -1.95
C ASP A 605 18.93 20.21 -0.58
N GLN A 606 17.99 20.50 0.33
CA GLN A 606 17.91 19.84 1.63
C GLN A 606 17.58 18.35 1.47
N TYR A 607 16.68 18.00 0.54
CA TYR A 607 16.35 16.61 0.25
C TYR A 607 17.56 15.84 -0.30
N ALA A 608 18.28 16.43 -1.25
CA ALA A 608 19.50 15.88 -1.83
C ALA A 608 20.59 15.72 -0.77
N SER A 609 20.85 16.77 0.02
CA SER A 609 21.77 16.73 1.17
C SER A 609 21.45 15.58 2.14
N VAL A 610 20.17 15.41 2.54
CA VAL A 610 19.76 14.33 3.45
C VAL A 610 20.02 12.94 2.84
N LEU A 611 19.58 12.70 1.60
CA LEU A 611 19.80 11.39 0.95
C LEU A 611 21.28 11.09 0.72
N LEU A 612 22.07 12.08 0.31
CA LEU A 612 23.49 11.91 0.03
C LEU A 612 24.29 11.64 1.32
N ASN A 613 23.96 12.27 2.45
CA ASN A 613 24.59 11.92 3.73
C ASN A 613 24.15 10.54 4.27
N ILE A 614 22.98 10.01 3.87
CA ILE A 614 22.57 8.65 4.22
C ILE A 614 23.37 7.60 3.44
N THR A 615 23.60 7.79 2.13
CA THR A 615 24.30 6.81 1.27
C THR A 615 25.82 7.05 1.15
N MET A 616 26.30 8.26 1.46
CA MET A 616 27.71 8.69 1.45
C MET A 616 28.02 9.62 2.65
N PRO A 617 27.96 9.13 3.92
CA PRO A 617 28.10 9.97 5.11
C PRO A 617 29.42 10.74 5.21
N ASN A 618 30.51 10.19 4.64
CA ASN A 618 31.85 10.79 4.69
C ASN A 618 32.04 11.98 3.73
N GLU A 619 31.06 12.26 2.85
CA GLU A 619 31.11 13.38 1.90
C GLU A 619 30.55 14.69 2.50
N HIS A 620 29.79 14.62 3.60
CA HIS A 620 29.25 15.79 4.30
C HIS A 620 28.53 16.80 3.38
N TYR A 621 27.60 16.31 2.54
CA TYR A 621 26.87 17.14 1.58
C TYR A 621 25.95 18.15 2.28
N THR A 622 26.20 19.45 2.13
CA THR A 622 25.28 20.52 2.58
C THR A 622 24.36 21.00 1.44
N PRO A 623 23.20 21.63 1.74
CA PRO A 623 22.38 22.29 0.73
C PRO A 623 23.16 23.34 -0.08
N GLU A 624 24.14 23.99 0.54
CA GLU A 624 25.04 24.97 -0.09
C GLU A 624 25.96 24.30 -1.10
N ARG A 625 26.50 23.11 -0.77
CA ARG A 625 27.30 22.30 -1.69
C ARG A 625 26.46 21.87 -2.91
N ILE A 626 25.19 21.49 -2.73
CA ILE A 626 24.30 21.18 -3.87
C ILE A 626 24.03 22.43 -4.72
N ARG A 627 23.70 23.57 -4.10
CA ARG A 627 23.47 24.84 -4.81
C ARG A 627 24.72 25.35 -5.54
N SER A 628 25.92 25.09 -5.04
CA SER A 628 27.18 25.42 -5.73
C SER A 628 27.42 24.60 -7.01
N MET A 629 26.70 23.50 -7.22
CA MET A 629 26.72 22.71 -8.46
C MET A 629 25.75 23.26 -9.52
N TYR A 630 24.97 24.31 -9.22
CA TYR A 630 24.00 24.86 -10.15
C TYR A 630 24.68 25.55 -11.34
N GLY A 631 24.23 25.24 -12.56
CA GLY A 631 24.86 25.70 -13.79
C GLY A 631 24.14 25.24 -15.06
N SER A 632 24.89 25.14 -16.16
CA SER A 632 24.40 24.82 -17.51
C SER A 632 24.56 23.35 -17.92
N SER A 633 25.02 22.48 -17.03
CA SER A 633 25.43 21.10 -17.34
C SER A 633 24.93 20.12 -16.28
N GLU A 634 24.38 18.98 -16.71
CA GLU A 634 23.92 17.91 -15.84
C GLU A 634 25.06 17.33 -14.99
N ILE A 635 24.79 17.08 -13.70
CA ILE A 635 25.71 16.43 -12.76
C ILE A 635 24.94 15.30 -12.06
N ASP A 636 25.30 14.05 -12.33
CA ASP A 636 24.69 12.87 -11.70
C ASP A 636 25.45 12.42 -10.44
N LEU A 637 24.84 12.63 -9.28
CA LEU A 637 25.29 12.16 -7.98
C LEU A 637 24.71 10.75 -7.72
N LYS A 638 25.52 9.72 -7.98
CA LYS A 638 25.11 8.30 -7.89
C LYS A 638 25.15 7.79 -6.45
N PHE A 639 24.18 6.94 -6.09
CA PHE A 639 24.12 6.33 -4.77
C PHE A 639 24.88 4.99 -4.76
N PRO A 640 25.87 4.78 -3.88
CA PRO A 640 26.54 3.47 -3.74
C PRO A 640 25.59 2.35 -3.30
N THR A 641 24.60 2.67 -2.45
CA THR A 641 23.44 1.82 -2.16
C THR A 641 22.16 2.58 -2.53
N PRO A 642 21.33 2.07 -3.46
CA PRO A 642 20.04 2.67 -3.81
C PRO A 642 19.09 2.76 -2.61
N ILE A 643 18.32 3.85 -2.52
CA ILE A 643 17.38 4.10 -1.42
C ILE A 643 15.95 3.80 -1.89
N PRO A 644 15.19 2.91 -1.21
CA PRO A 644 13.79 2.66 -1.55
C PRO A 644 12.89 3.91 -1.48
N VAL A 645 11.97 4.03 -2.43
CA VAL A 645 10.98 5.11 -2.56
C VAL A 645 9.60 4.48 -2.61
N ASN A 646 8.84 4.66 -1.52
CA ASN A 646 7.50 4.10 -1.35
C ASN A 646 6.46 5.20 -1.57
N ILE A 647 5.78 5.18 -2.71
CA ILE A 647 4.69 6.11 -3.03
C ILE A 647 3.37 5.46 -2.61
N THR A 648 2.72 6.03 -1.60
CA THR A 648 1.52 5.48 -0.96
C THR A 648 0.35 6.48 -0.94
N TYR A 649 -0.82 5.98 -0.53
CA TYR A 649 -2.09 6.71 -0.52
C TYR A 649 -2.85 6.38 0.76
N GLN A 650 -2.45 7.00 1.86
CA GLN A 650 -3.02 6.78 3.19
C GLN A 650 -3.96 7.94 3.52
N THR A 651 -5.27 7.71 3.37
CA THR A 651 -6.34 8.66 3.70
C THR A 651 -6.75 8.63 5.16
N ALA A 652 -6.31 7.61 5.91
CA ALA A 652 -6.24 7.60 7.37
C ALA A 652 -4.89 7.05 7.83
N PHE A 653 -4.31 7.69 8.83
CA PHE A 653 -3.06 7.28 9.47
C PHE A 653 -3.00 7.83 10.89
N VAL A 654 -2.11 7.31 11.72
CA VAL A 654 -1.80 7.88 13.02
C VAL A 654 -0.60 8.81 12.88
N ASP A 655 -0.70 10.03 13.42
CA ASP A 655 0.39 11.00 13.40
C ASP A 655 1.43 10.76 14.50
N ASP A 656 2.51 11.52 14.44
CA ASP A 656 3.64 11.40 15.37
C ASP A 656 3.27 11.79 16.83
N ALA A 657 2.05 12.32 17.06
CA ALA A 657 1.45 12.60 18.37
C ALA A 657 0.40 11.54 18.80
N GLY A 658 0.28 10.41 18.08
CA GLY A 658 -0.62 9.31 18.42
C GLY A 658 -2.10 9.58 18.11
N LYS A 659 -2.43 10.65 17.38
CA LYS A 659 -3.80 11.01 17.00
C LYS A 659 -4.15 10.41 15.63
N LEU A 660 -5.38 9.94 15.49
CA LEU A 660 -5.90 9.48 14.19
C LEU A 660 -6.18 10.70 13.30
N GLN A 661 -5.56 10.72 12.13
CA GLN A 661 -5.68 11.75 11.11
C GLN A 661 -6.44 11.21 9.90
N PHE A 662 -7.20 12.08 9.24
CA PHE A 662 -7.90 11.80 7.99
C PHE A 662 -7.50 12.80 6.90
N ARG A 663 -7.59 12.39 5.63
CA ARG A 663 -7.35 13.22 4.44
C ARG A 663 -8.44 13.00 3.39
N ARG A 664 -8.56 13.94 2.44
CA ARG A 664 -9.49 13.86 1.30
C ARG A 664 -9.10 12.68 0.40
N ASP A 665 -10.08 11.95 -0.11
CA ASP A 665 -9.88 10.93 -1.14
C ASP A 665 -9.74 11.58 -2.53
N VAL A 666 -8.59 12.24 -2.76
CA VAL A 666 -8.25 13.07 -3.95
C VAL A 666 -8.50 12.35 -5.29
N TYR A 667 -8.25 11.04 -5.34
CA TYR A 667 -8.39 10.20 -6.54
C TYR A 667 -9.58 9.21 -6.47
N GLY A 668 -10.49 9.34 -5.49
CA GLY A 668 -11.70 8.48 -5.40
C GLY A 668 -11.45 7.00 -5.09
N ARG A 669 -10.27 6.65 -4.57
CA ARG A 669 -9.83 5.27 -4.38
C ARG A 669 -10.35 4.63 -3.09
N ASP A 670 -10.74 5.40 -2.08
CA ASP A 670 -11.45 4.87 -0.90
C ASP A 670 -12.81 4.35 -1.33
N ALA A 671 -13.56 5.15 -2.11
CA ALA A 671 -14.88 4.76 -2.61
C ALA A 671 -14.82 3.46 -3.43
N THR A 672 -13.85 3.33 -4.34
CA THR A 672 -13.64 2.11 -5.13
C THR A 672 -13.30 0.90 -4.24
N MET A 673 -12.40 1.05 -3.27
CA MET A 673 -12.03 -0.05 -2.36
C MET A 673 -13.18 -0.46 -1.44
N ILE A 674 -13.91 0.48 -0.86
CA ILE A 674 -15.11 0.22 -0.03
C ILE A 674 -16.16 -0.57 -0.83
N ASN A 675 -16.37 -0.19 -2.09
CA ASN A 675 -17.30 -0.89 -2.99
C ASN A 675 -16.82 -2.30 -3.38
N ILE A 676 -15.51 -2.57 -3.40
CA ILE A 676 -14.98 -3.93 -3.61
C ILE A 676 -15.15 -4.77 -2.32
N LEU A 677 -14.74 -4.23 -1.16
CA LEU A 677 -14.81 -4.93 0.15
C LEU A 677 -16.24 -5.29 0.59
N LYS A 678 -17.25 -4.50 0.19
CA LYS A 678 -18.67 -4.74 0.50
C LYS A 678 -19.37 -5.71 -0.46
N ASN A 679 -18.71 -6.14 -1.53
CA ASN A 679 -19.23 -7.07 -2.52
C ASN A 679 -18.47 -8.40 -2.49
N SER A 680 -19.04 -9.46 -3.09
CA SER A 680 -18.40 -10.79 -3.18
C SER A 680 -17.01 -10.80 -3.84
N ARG A 681 -16.69 -9.78 -4.65
CA ARG A 681 -15.35 -9.59 -5.24
C ARG A 681 -14.26 -9.24 -4.21
N GLY A 682 -14.63 -8.73 -3.03
CA GLY A 682 -13.70 -8.35 -1.95
C GLY A 682 -12.96 -9.50 -1.24
N LYS A 683 -12.80 -10.64 -1.90
CA LYS A 683 -11.99 -11.80 -1.48
C LYS A 683 -11.06 -12.33 -2.60
N ASP A 684 -11.31 -11.90 -3.84
CA ASP A 684 -10.69 -12.45 -5.04
C ASP A 684 -9.38 -11.71 -5.36
N LEU A 685 -8.34 -12.04 -4.60
CA LEU A 685 -6.97 -11.60 -4.86
C LEU A 685 -6.44 -12.08 -6.22
N GLU A 686 -6.96 -13.21 -6.73
CA GLU A 686 -6.50 -13.80 -7.99
C GLU A 686 -7.09 -13.07 -9.24
N SER A 687 -8.11 -12.22 -9.06
CA SER A 687 -8.65 -11.31 -10.08
C SER A 687 -7.66 -10.17 -10.40
N VAL A 688 -6.58 -10.51 -11.11
CA VAL A 688 -5.66 -9.54 -11.70
C VAL A 688 -6.31 -8.96 -12.96
N VAL A 689 -6.85 -7.73 -12.84
CA VAL A 689 -7.29 -6.95 -14.00
C VAL A 689 -6.04 -6.55 -14.81
N ALA A 690 -5.99 -7.01 -16.06
CA ALA A 690 -4.96 -6.64 -17.02
C ALA A 690 -5.33 -5.31 -17.69
N HIS A 691 -4.60 -4.25 -17.37
CA HIS A 691 -4.76 -2.93 -17.98
C HIS A 691 -3.83 -2.78 -19.18
N SER A 692 -4.37 -2.39 -20.32
CA SER A 692 -3.56 -2.00 -21.48
C SER A 692 -2.63 -0.84 -21.10
N GLN A 693 -1.33 -0.99 -21.34
CA GLN A 693 -0.41 0.14 -21.22
C GLN A 693 -0.83 1.24 -22.19
N PRO A 694 -0.68 2.54 -21.84
CA PRO A 694 -0.95 3.63 -22.76
C PRO A 694 -0.13 3.46 -24.04
N SER A 695 -0.79 3.19 -25.17
CA SER A 695 -0.11 3.11 -26.45
C SER A 695 0.25 4.53 -26.87
N TYR A 696 1.51 4.93 -26.66
CA TYR A 696 2.10 6.15 -27.21
C TYR A 696 2.32 6.00 -28.74
N SER A 697 1.21 5.72 -29.44
CA SER A 697 1.12 5.57 -30.87
C SER A 697 1.58 6.86 -31.53
N ARG A 698 2.47 6.75 -32.53
CA ARG A 698 3.03 7.91 -33.22
C ARG A 698 2.08 8.37 -34.34
N PRO A 699 1.34 9.49 -34.22
CA PRO A 699 0.83 10.16 -35.40
C PRO A 699 2.00 10.75 -36.17
N ALA A 700 2.08 10.50 -37.49
CA ALA A 700 2.96 11.24 -38.36
C ALA A 700 2.38 12.64 -38.55
N THR A 701 2.92 13.64 -37.85
CA THR A 701 2.39 15.01 -37.81
C THR A 701 3.32 15.98 -38.51
N THR A 702 2.80 16.69 -39.52
CA THR A 702 3.51 17.80 -40.18
C THR A 702 3.60 19.00 -39.24
N LEU A 703 4.81 19.53 -39.04
CA LEU A 703 5.00 20.75 -38.24
C LEU A 703 4.44 21.98 -38.97
N PRO A 704 3.86 22.96 -38.26
CA PRO A 704 3.46 24.24 -38.84
C PRO A 704 4.65 25.01 -39.46
N SER A 705 4.36 25.83 -40.47
CA SER A 705 5.37 26.72 -41.06
C SER A 705 5.84 27.79 -40.06
N GLY A 706 7.14 28.04 -40.01
CA GLY A 706 7.74 29.06 -39.13
C GLY A 706 8.19 28.55 -37.75
N VAL A 707 7.99 27.27 -37.42
CA VAL A 707 8.53 26.68 -36.18
C VAL A 707 10.06 26.59 -36.25
N ALA A 708 10.74 27.09 -35.22
CA ALA A 708 12.19 27.03 -35.13
C ALA A 708 12.68 25.62 -34.76
N ILE A 709 13.32 24.93 -35.73
CA ILE A 709 13.95 23.62 -35.52
C ILE A 709 15.43 23.82 -35.16
N ALA A 710 15.89 23.20 -34.09
CA ALA A 710 17.28 23.13 -33.69
C ALA A 710 18.06 22.16 -34.60
N ASN A 711 18.34 22.59 -35.83
CA ASN A 711 19.18 21.85 -36.77
C ASN A 711 20.59 21.68 -36.19
N ASN A 712 20.99 20.44 -35.92
CA ASN A 712 22.28 20.11 -35.31
C ASN A 712 23.43 20.19 -36.34
N GLY A 713 23.72 21.42 -36.78
CA GLY A 713 24.73 21.76 -37.78
C GLY A 713 26.15 21.81 -37.22
N GLY A 714 26.62 20.71 -36.63
CA GLY A 714 27.98 20.56 -36.11
C GLY A 714 28.54 19.17 -36.43
N GLY A 715 29.47 19.09 -37.38
CA GLY A 715 29.95 17.81 -37.90
C GLY A 715 31.03 17.16 -37.04
N PHE A 716 30.82 15.90 -36.65
CA PHE A 716 31.89 14.93 -36.37
C PHE A 716 31.50 13.54 -36.89
N GLY A 717 32.47 12.60 -36.89
CA GLY A 717 32.40 11.33 -37.61
C GLY A 717 31.18 10.45 -37.32
N GLY A 718 30.70 9.75 -38.36
CA GLY A 718 29.44 9.03 -38.32
C GLY A 718 29.44 7.73 -37.50
N PHE A 719 28.36 7.51 -36.78
CA PHE A 719 27.96 6.20 -36.25
C PHE A 719 26.58 5.82 -36.81
N SER A 720 26.37 4.53 -37.07
CA SER A 720 25.07 4.01 -37.47
C SER A 720 24.06 4.15 -36.32
N SER A 721 22.80 4.43 -36.64
CA SER A 721 21.73 4.54 -35.63
C SER A 721 21.21 3.17 -35.18
N SER A 722 22.11 2.36 -34.64
CA SER A 722 21.82 1.09 -33.94
C SER A 722 22.02 1.23 -32.43
N GLY A 723 21.79 2.43 -31.89
CA GLY A 723 21.92 2.74 -30.47
C GLY A 723 20.56 2.76 -29.76
N PRO A 724 20.51 2.40 -28.46
CA PRO A 724 19.27 2.40 -27.68
C PRO A 724 18.55 3.76 -27.69
N SER A 725 17.24 3.73 -27.57
CA SER A 725 16.39 4.91 -27.38
C SER A 725 16.72 5.66 -26.08
N PHE A 726 16.21 6.89 -25.92
CA PHE A 726 16.33 7.65 -24.67
C PHE A 726 15.87 6.82 -23.44
N PHE A 727 14.76 6.10 -23.59
CA PHE A 727 14.20 5.25 -22.53
C PHE A 727 15.10 4.05 -22.21
N GLU A 728 15.64 3.37 -23.22
CA GLU A 728 16.57 2.25 -23.00
C GLU A 728 17.93 2.70 -22.42
N ARG A 729 18.38 3.93 -22.72
CA ARG A 729 19.57 4.52 -22.07
C ARG A 729 19.32 4.88 -20.60
N LEU A 730 18.12 5.36 -20.28
CA LEU A 730 17.77 5.85 -18.95
C LEU A 730 17.34 4.74 -17.99
N PHE A 731 16.75 3.65 -18.53
CA PHE A 731 16.12 2.59 -17.75
C PHE A 731 16.63 1.16 -18.07
N GLY A 732 17.41 0.98 -19.12
CA GLY A 732 17.78 -0.34 -19.66
C GLY A 732 16.70 -0.93 -20.58
N ALA A 733 16.98 -2.09 -21.17
CA ALA A 733 15.97 -2.84 -21.93
C ALA A 733 14.91 -3.41 -20.97
N PRO A 734 13.61 -3.39 -21.33
CA PRO A 734 12.55 -3.89 -20.46
C PRO A 734 12.67 -5.39 -20.24
N THR A 735 12.70 -5.82 -18.97
CA THR A 735 12.57 -7.24 -18.62
C THR A 735 11.22 -7.76 -19.08
N PRO A 736 11.13 -8.85 -19.86
CA PRO A 736 9.85 -9.43 -20.24
C PRO A 736 9.09 -9.89 -18.99
N PRO A 737 7.75 -9.77 -18.96
CA PRO A 737 6.96 -10.30 -17.86
C PRO A 737 7.13 -11.83 -17.77
N PRO A 738 7.03 -12.43 -16.57
CA PRO A 738 7.02 -13.89 -16.44
C PRO A 738 5.88 -14.46 -17.29
N ALA A 739 6.17 -15.53 -18.03
CA ALA A 739 5.21 -16.08 -18.98
C ALA A 739 3.93 -16.55 -18.25
N PRO A 740 2.73 -16.14 -18.71
CA PRO A 740 1.50 -16.50 -18.05
C PRO A 740 1.31 -18.02 -18.05
N VAL A 741 1.11 -18.61 -16.87
CA VAL A 741 0.91 -20.06 -16.69
C VAL A 741 -0.40 -20.47 -17.38
N GLY A 742 -0.26 -20.96 -18.62
CA GLY A 742 -1.34 -20.90 -19.60
C GLY A 742 -2.55 -21.78 -19.30
N ARG A 743 -3.72 -21.14 -19.08
CA ARG A 743 -5.01 -21.77 -19.41
C ARG A 743 -5.13 -21.88 -20.93
N ARG A 744 -5.17 -23.11 -21.46
CA ARG A 744 -5.51 -23.35 -22.87
C ARG A 744 -6.91 -22.80 -23.18
N SER A 745 -7.02 -21.97 -24.20
CA SER A 745 -8.30 -21.56 -24.78
C SER A 745 -9.03 -22.77 -25.36
N GLN A 746 -10.22 -23.11 -24.86
CA GLN A 746 -11.09 -24.07 -25.53
C GLN A 746 -11.57 -23.47 -26.85
N ARG A 747 -11.20 -24.10 -27.98
CA ARG A 747 -11.83 -23.82 -29.28
C ARG A 747 -13.19 -24.51 -29.30
N VAL A 748 -14.27 -23.74 -29.22
CA VAL A 748 -15.60 -24.23 -29.58
C VAL A 748 -15.63 -24.42 -31.09
N PHE A 749 -15.72 -25.67 -31.55
CA PHE A 749 -16.05 -25.99 -32.93
C PHE A 749 -17.56 -26.16 -33.04
N THR A 750 -18.20 -25.33 -33.86
CA THR A 750 -19.59 -25.51 -34.28
C THR A 750 -19.69 -26.56 -35.37
N ARG A 751 -20.61 -27.51 -35.20
CA ARG A 751 -21.27 -28.28 -36.26
C ARG A 751 -22.73 -28.48 -35.86
#